data_AF-A0A524G9Z7-F1
#
_entry.id   AF-A0A524G9Z7-F1
#
_cell.length_a   1.000
_cell.length_b   1.000
_cell.length_c   1.000
_cell.angle_alpha   90.00
_cell.angle_beta   90.00
_cell.angle_gamma   90.00
#
_symmetry.space_group_name_H-M   'P 1'
#
loop_
_entity.id
_entity.type
_entity.pdbx_description
1 polymer ?
#
loop_
_entity_poly.entity_id
_entity_poly.type
_entity_poly.pdbx_seq_one_letter_code
_entity_poly.pdbx_strand_id
1 'polypeptide(L)'
;MELISNTAEMQLPFPHGIEVELQIIKKDGNWIRGEDILEVFDKIVSGAKRLLDRKIRASSVESIRHKYIQSAQTEEGERGSRIVVTYLDPAGTPKEFTLLGRDPNVTTITWILEIATPPCTSLEELAWWIQTLIAVSFESLPKESQAILISTGLNPTQEYLRNLSFGEHHHILSSETSEGAKIAIYNMIRNFIPHLIALSVNSPFENKKPTDEITIDESGIVRAPKCKKSIRLFKNTTQMGPTNEFELIPYITKSDKEAFAKHVNRSYARMVDMYPYTDYGTVEIRICDTQLSIPRRVGLALIIQALSLKAKRMVEQGISIPDVGASTLAANRLSAITAGLWGAFRVGEGEDEFFNIYNYQIEDDGSINLSKHNRYLGDAIISMFYLIKNELEELKIVENPFMQAILVSIFGSDFSLPRTTGADYQIDVYARSDFNMVTLLKRLTEVTRECSTNWLYDPIEGTPRLPTWLCWWKGLEPEIVTEIDRTFAGQNAEFSILIRNSTGRDLDNISVSYSIEDLERTAIDNNVLSIPFIEAGEIHVLRISFPTKREITAYNVIAEIGFAGRQINLASTINMYWVNATIKPRTTTQFADGKTPILFSGEIETNYPRKSKVVCKINVLAPNLERIISSSTEDLEIDAGEITLLDSANLPHLIIPQDAAEGVERCVLQMKLINQDGIEIAETRSKPFYIGFVRKGPQIIIEPNLKTNYLSGELISGTVIVNDRSKSINKSARLSINFVSDSGKIISIDEILYEDFIGIEYGFHWRVPQITFENQADRYGIIRAEIMYRGEVVASASSDRFTIEYLTIRVNIDSLRVPQQSHIGGRISGWLRIRRNTEQGDPAFLTMSFVFPDGERHVVFRQTVRQNKNLSLSFGPLVIPAPKTSETPKTVTLISELSYADKLMDRRSVVIDLFGGPSVDIASIDFIGLPNFVLPDQALLFTARILGNSEKTIECILSIELESVYGNTKIMDRQVALTSTKPKMIPVSFRVPLGAEMSTAHLTATLQCGTQSCSHSQRFKIKAIETPFFKVHFSIKNESGEEIPGLVARLTPVEIVANVESIREGMEKLMLTLRVVSKREIVKEYLIPLSSEKNNSISIKWLTPPIDVVTGYYLDAEISQDSRLLPNRAFDVIRKQFTIY
;
A
#
# COMPACT_ATOMS: atom_id res chain seq x y z
N MET A 1 31.35 -20.00 -10.38
CA MET A 1 31.53 -18.84 -9.48
C MET A 1 30.28 -18.00 -9.64
N GLU A 2 29.23 -18.41 -8.92
CA GLU A 2 27.85 -17.96 -9.10
C GLU A 2 27.63 -16.68 -8.29
N LEU A 3 27.28 -15.60 -8.98
CA LEU A 3 26.60 -14.45 -8.42
C LEU A 3 25.13 -14.58 -8.82
N ILE A 4 24.33 -15.15 -7.93
CA ILE A 4 22.87 -15.24 -8.07
C ILE A 4 22.31 -13.81 -7.88
N SER A 5 21.85 -13.18 -8.96
CA SER A 5 21.08 -11.95 -8.89
C SER A 5 19.68 -12.27 -8.33
N ASN A 6 19.29 -11.50 -7.32
CA ASN A 6 18.15 -11.81 -6.47
C ASN A 6 16.85 -11.17 -6.99
N THR A 7 16.39 -11.64 -8.15
CA THR A 7 15.07 -11.32 -8.74
C THR A 7 14.50 -12.59 -9.38
N ALA A 8 13.90 -13.47 -8.58
CA ALA A 8 13.46 -14.79 -9.04
C ALA A 8 12.15 -14.71 -9.85
N GLU A 9 12.23 -14.30 -11.11
CA GLU A 9 11.18 -14.55 -12.10
C GLU A 9 10.91 -16.06 -12.22
N MET A 10 9.63 -16.45 -12.27
CA MET A 10 9.24 -17.86 -12.38
C MET A 10 9.63 -18.39 -13.76
N GLN A 11 10.63 -19.27 -13.82
CA GLN A 11 11.05 -19.89 -15.07
C GLN A 11 9.97 -20.83 -15.59
N LEU A 12 9.69 -20.72 -16.89
CA LEU A 12 8.79 -21.63 -17.59
C LEU A 12 9.55 -22.91 -17.97
N PRO A 13 8.95 -24.11 -17.80
CA PRO A 13 9.57 -25.36 -18.23
C PRO A 13 9.92 -25.37 -19.72
N PHE A 14 9.12 -24.69 -20.53
CA PHE A 14 9.33 -24.54 -21.97
C PHE A 14 9.14 -23.07 -22.35
N PRO A 15 9.94 -22.54 -23.31
CA PRO A 15 9.69 -21.22 -23.86
C PRO A 15 8.27 -21.11 -24.42
N HIS A 16 7.66 -19.94 -24.25
CA HIS A 16 6.28 -19.69 -24.64
C HIS A 16 6.13 -18.31 -25.28
N GLY A 17 5.48 -18.25 -26.43
CA GLY A 17 5.03 -17.01 -27.07
C GLY A 17 3.52 -17.05 -27.30
N ILE A 18 2.88 -15.88 -27.32
CA ILE A 18 1.45 -15.78 -27.62
C ILE A 18 1.24 -14.71 -28.68
N GLU A 19 0.53 -15.08 -29.75
CA GLU A 19 -0.05 -14.17 -30.73
C GLU A 19 -1.50 -13.86 -30.32
N VAL A 20 -1.90 -12.59 -30.35
CA VAL A 20 -3.23 -12.13 -29.99
C VAL A 20 -3.79 -11.28 -31.12
N GLU A 21 -4.92 -11.70 -31.66
CA GLU A 21 -5.67 -10.94 -32.66
C GLU A 21 -6.67 -10.02 -31.93
N LEU A 22 -6.50 -8.70 -32.05
CA LEU A 22 -7.35 -7.69 -31.42
C LEU A 22 -8.25 -7.01 -32.44
N GLN A 23 -9.45 -6.63 -32.02
CA GLN A 23 -10.43 -5.98 -32.90
C GLN A 23 -10.34 -4.47 -32.82
N ILE A 24 -10.18 -3.80 -33.97
CA ILE A 24 -10.33 -2.34 -34.09
C ILE A 24 -11.65 -2.04 -34.80
N ILE A 25 -12.61 -1.47 -34.07
CA ILE A 25 -13.94 -1.15 -34.57
C ILE A 25 -14.36 0.25 -34.15
N LYS A 26 -15.39 0.83 -34.76
CA LYS A 26 -15.99 2.09 -34.31
C LYS A 26 -16.75 1.89 -33.00
N LYS A 27 -16.95 2.96 -32.23
CA LYS A 27 -17.75 2.96 -30.98
C LYS A 27 -19.18 2.41 -31.13
N ASP A 28 -19.75 2.47 -32.33
CA ASP A 28 -21.08 1.93 -32.64
C ASP A 28 -21.07 0.44 -33.02
N GLY A 29 -19.89 -0.19 -33.04
CA GLY A 29 -19.65 -1.59 -33.41
C GLY A 29 -19.29 -1.82 -34.87
N ASN A 30 -19.44 -0.81 -35.73
CA ASN A 30 -19.21 -0.97 -37.16
C ASN A 30 -17.71 -1.05 -37.52
N TRP A 31 -17.43 -1.72 -38.62
CA TRP A 31 -16.11 -1.73 -39.25
C TRP A 31 -15.67 -0.33 -39.74
N ILE A 32 -14.37 -0.06 -39.72
CA ILE A 32 -13.75 1.16 -40.27
C ILE A 32 -13.49 0.94 -41.77
N ARG A 33 -14.01 1.77 -42.68
CA ARG A 33 -13.99 1.46 -44.13
C ARG A 33 -12.91 2.25 -44.87
N GLY A 34 -12.46 1.71 -46.00
CA GLY A 34 -11.64 2.45 -46.98
C GLY A 34 -10.20 2.70 -46.53
N GLU A 35 -9.66 3.87 -46.86
CA GLU A 35 -8.30 4.28 -46.48
C GLU A 35 -8.17 4.61 -44.99
N ASP A 36 -9.28 4.97 -44.32
CA ASP A 36 -9.30 5.36 -42.91
C ASP A 36 -8.70 4.30 -41.97
N ILE A 37 -8.90 3.01 -42.26
CA ILE A 37 -8.36 1.93 -41.41
C ILE A 37 -6.84 1.79 -41.56
N LEU A 38 -6.29 2.02 -42.75
CA LEU A 38 -4.84 2.04 -42.97
C LEU A 38 -4.21 3.21 -42.22
N GLU A 39 -4.81 4.40 -42.31
CA GLU A 39 -4.38 5.57 -41.53
C GLU A 39 -4.43 5.29 -40.02
N VAL A 40 -5.48 4.61 -39.54
CA VAL A 40 -5.58 4.21 -38.13
C VAL A 40 -4.47 3.25 -37.73
N PHE A 41 -4.17 2.22 -38.54
CA PHE A 41 -3.06 1.30 -38.27
C PHE A 41 -1.72 2.01 -38.23
N ASP A 42 -1.41 2.86 -39.21
CA ASP A 42 -0.14 3.58 -39.26
C ASP A 42 0.04 4.50 -38.06
N LYS A 43 -1.02 5.19 -37.63
CA LYS A 43 -1.01 5.99 -36.40
C LYS A 43 -0.81 5.14 -35.16
N ILE A 44 -1.46 3.97 -35.06
CA ILE A 44 -1.26 3.04 -33.93
C ILE A 44 0.19 2.57 -33.89
N VAL A 45 0.74 2.08 -35.01
CA VAL A 45 2.12 1.59 -35.10
C VAL A 45 3.12 2.68 -34.72
N SER A 46 2.97 3.88 -35.28
CA SER A 46 3.84 5.02 -35.00
C SER A 46 3.76 5.47 -33.52
N GLY A 47 2.55 5.59 -32.99
CA GLY A 47 2.33 5.93 -31.58
C GLY A 47 2.88 4.87 -30.62
N ALA A 48 2.65 3.60 -30.94
CA ALA A 48 2.99 2.46 -30.10
C ALA A 48 4.50 2.28 -29.99
N LYS A 49 5.26 2.52 -31.07
CA LYS A 49 6.73 2.42 -31.04
C LYS A 49 7.35 3.31 -29.98
N ARG A 50 6.93 4.57 -29.91
CA ARG A 50 7.44 5.55 -28.93
C ARG A 50 7.09 5.16 -27.49
N LEU A 51 5.89 4.61 -27.27
CA LEU A 51 5.44 4.15 -25.95
C LEU A 51 6.16 2.87 -25.53
N LEU A 52 6.40 1.96 -26.47
CA LEU A 52 7.07 0.69 -26.25
C LEU A 52 8.50 0.91 -25.74
N ASP A 53 9.29 1.75 -26.42
CA ASP A 53 10.67 2.04 -26.00
C ASP A 53 10.76 2.68 -24.61
N ARG A 54 9.72 3.42 -24.21
CA ARG A 54 9.61 4.00 -22.86
C ARG A 54 9.28 2.92 -21.83
N LYS A 55 8.33 2.04 -22.14
CA LYS A 55 7.91 0.95 -21.23
C LYS A 55 9.04 -0.07 -21.04
N ILE A 56 9.76 -0.46 -22.10
CA ILE A 56 10.92 -1.36 -22.01
C ILE A 56 11.99 -0.78 -21.08
N ARG A 57 12.36 0.49 -21.25
CA ARG A 57 13.36 1.17 -20.40
C ARG A 57 12.94 1.30 -18.93
N ALA A 58 11.64 1.40 -18.68
CA ALA A 58 11.08 1.49 -17.33
C ALA A 58 10.74 0.12 -16.73
N SER A 59 10.98 -0.98 -17.44
CA SER A 59 10.59 -2.33 -17.00
C SER A 59 11.33 -2.73 -15.72
N SER A 60 10.59 -3.28 -14.77
CA SER A 60 11.14 -3.93 -13.57
C SER A 60 11.46 -5.41 -13.80
N VAL A 61 11.08 -5.99 -14.94
CA VAL A 61 11.33 -7.39 -15.31
C VAL A 61 12.75 -7.48 -15.88
N GLU A 62 13.58 -8.31 -15.26
CA GLU A 62 15.01 -8.44 -15.55
C GLU A 62 15.24 -9.08 -16.92
N SER A 63 14.52 -10.15 -17.24
CA SER A 63 14.59 -10.84 -18.54
C SER A 63 14.30 -9.89 -19.71
N ILE A 64 13.32 -9.00 -19.58
CA ILE A 64 12.99 -7.98 -20.59
C ILE A 64 14.19 -7.09 -20.87
N ARG A 65 14.85 -6.58 -19.83
CA ARG A 65 15.99 -5.65 -19.97
C ARG A 65 17.24 -6.35 -20.52
N HIS A 66 17.44 -7.62 -20.18
CA HIS A 66 18.61 -8.38 -20.62
C HIS A 66 18.48 -8.88 -22.06
N LYS A 67 17.29 -9.31 -22.47
CA LYS A 67 17.07 -9.87 -23.81
C LYS A 67 16.75 -8.83 -24.87
N TYR A 68 16.28 -7.65 -24.48
CA TYR A 68 16.00 -6.57 -25.42
C TYR A 68 17.28 -5.94 -25.98
N ILE A 69 17.37 -5.85 -27.31
CA ILE A 69 18.49 -5.18 -27.99
C ILE A 69 18.03 -3.86 -28.60
N GLN A 70 17.07 -3.91 -29.50
CA GLN A 70 16.51 -2.74 -30.16
C GLN A 70 15.12 -3.04 -30.72
N SER A 71 14.37 -2.02 -31.07
CA SER A 71 13.13 -2.14 -31.84
C SER A 71 13.09 -1.10 -32.94
N ALA A 72 12.43 -1.45 -34.05
CA ALA A 72 12.28 -0.58 -35.22
C ALA A 72 10.83 -0.60 -35.73
N GLN A 73 10.44 0.45 -36.43
CA GLN A 73 9.26 0.45 -37.29
C GLN A 73 9.73 0.10 -38.70
N THR A 74 9.12 -0.91 -39.31
CA THR A 74 9.47 -1.40 -40.65
C THR A 74 8.22 -1.61 -41.49
N GLU A 75 8.36 -1.79 -42.79
CA GLU A 75 7.28 -2.18 -43.69
C GLU A 75 7.48 -3.60 -44.21
N GLU A 76 6.40 -4.36 -44.38
CA GLU A 76 6.44 -5.73 -44.88
C GLU A 76 5.27 -6.01 -45.85
N GLY A 77 5.55 -6.11 -47.15
CA GLY A 77 4.59 -6.58 -48.17
C GLY A 77 3.18 -6.00 -48.03
N GLU A 78 2.16 -6.88 -48.02
CA GLU A 78 0.75 -6.51 -47.82
C GLU A 78 0.40 -6.16 -46.35
N ARG A 79 1.29 -6.48 -45.41
CA ARG A 79 1.15 -6.21 -43.97
C ARG A 79 1.24 -4.72 -43.66
N GLY A 80 2.00 -3.97 -44.47
CA GLY A 80 2.22 -2.54 -44.28
C GLY A 80 3.15 -2.27 -43.08
N SER A 81 2.87 -1.18 -42.35
CA SER A 81 3.70 -0.76 -41.22
C SER A 81 3.59 -1.72 -40.03
N ARG A 82 4.72 -2.09 -39.44
CA ARG A 82 4.82 -2.99 -38.27
C ARG A 82 5.93 -2.57 -37.31
N ILE A 83 5.83 -3.01 -36.07
CA ILE A 83 6.90 -2.91 -35.07
C ILE A 83 7.64 -4.24 -34.99
N VAL A 84 8.95 -4.19 -35.12
CA VAL A 84 9.85 -5.32 -34.90
C VAL A 84 10.75 -5.08 -33.70
N VAL A 85 11.13 -6.17 -33.04
CA VAL A 85 12.14 -6.17 -31.99
C VAL A 85 13.27 -7.12 -32.35
N THR A 86 14.51 -6.67 -32.17
CA THR A 86 15.64 -7.58 -32.03
C THR A 86 15.72 -8.00 -30.57
N TYR A 87 15.49 -9.28 -30.31
CA TYR A 87 15.39 -9.87 -28.98
C TYR A 87 16.22 -11.15 -28.91
N LEU A 88 16.80 -11.45 -27.76
CA LEU A 88 17.48 -12.73 -27.55
C LEU A 88 16.44 -13.85 -27.50
N ASP A 89 16.59 -14.85 -28.35
CA ASP A 89 15.80 -16.07 -28.30
C ASP A 89 16.19 -16.94 -27.09
N PRO A 90 15.50 -18.06 -26.81
CA PRO A 90 15.81 -18.92 -25.67
C PRO A 90 17.23 -19.49 -25.69
N ALA A 91 17.87 -19.58 -26.86
CA ALA A 91 19.26 -20.03 -27.02
C ALA A 91 20.27 -18.87 -26.83
N GLY A 92 19.81 -17.66 -26.49
CA GLY A 92 20.65 -16.47 -26.33
C GLY A 92 21.10 -15.83 -27.64
N THR A 93 20.47 -16.17 -28.77
CA THR A 93 20.82 -15.63 -30.08
C THR A 93 19.89 -14.46 -30.44
N PRO A 94 20.43 -13.30 -30.87
CA PRO A 94 19.62 -12.20 -31.37
C PRO A 94 18.79 -12.61 -32.59
N LYS A 95 17.46 -12.49 -32.50
CA LYS A 95 16.53 -12.69 -33.62
C LYS A 95 15.53 -11.54 -33.72
N GLU A 96 15.01 -11.32 -34.92
CA GLU A 96 13.94 -10.34 -35.16
C GLU A 96 12.57 -10.99 -34.97
N PHE A 97 11.71 -10.36 -34.17
CA PHE A 97 10.33 -10.77 -33.96
C PHE A 97 9.39 -9.60 -34.27
N THR A 98 8.31 -9.87 -35.01
CA THR A 98 7.23 -8.89 -35.21
C THR A 98 6.40 -8.82 -33.94
N LEU A 99 6.27 -7.63 -33.34
CA LEU A 99 5.53 -7.45 -32.10
C LEU A 99 4.10 -6.95 -32.31
N LEU A 100 3.91 -6.11 -33.32
CA LEU A 100 2.65 -5.40 -33.55
C LEU A 100 2.55 -5.06 -35.03
N GLY A 101 1.41 -5.38 -35.64
CA GLY A 101 1.11 -4.99 -37.00
C GLY A 101 -0.26 -5.46 -37.42
N ARG A 102 -0.64 -5.16 -38.66
CA ARG A 102 -1.82 -5.77 -39.28
C ARG A 102 -1.57 -7.27 -39.51
N ASP A 103 -2.61 -8.09 -39.49
CA ASP A 103 -2.52 -9.50 -39.91
C ASP A 103 -2.26 -9.60 -41.44
N PRO A 104 -1.20 -10.30 -41.87
CA PRO A 104 -0.87 -10.46 -43.29
C PRO A 104 -1.69 -11.55 -44.03
N ASN A 105 -2.42 -12.42 -43.32
CA ASN A 105 -3.02 -13.64 -43.89
C ASN A 105 -4.41 -13.43 -44.48
N VAL A 106 -4.94 -12.20 -44.48
CA VAL A 106 -6.28 -11.90 -44.96
C VAL A 106 -6.20 -10.81 -46.03
N THR A 107 -6.48 -11.20 -47.28
CA THR A 107 -6.45 -10.32 -48.45
C THR A 107 -7.63 -9.34 -48.42
N THR A 108 -7.40 -8.10 -48.87
CA THR A 108 -8.33 -6.93 -48.84
C THR A 108 -8.64 -6.39 -47.43
N ILE A 109 -7.93 -5.32 -47.03
CA ILE A 109 -8.20 -4.39 -45.90
C ILE A 109 -8.89 -5.03 -44.67
N THR A 110 -8.10 -5.46 -43.67
CA THR A 110 -8.60 -6.18 -42.47
C THR A 110 -8.51 -5.38 -41.17
N TRP A 111 -9.43 -5.64 -40.23
CA TRP A 111 -9.54 -4.96 -38.92
C TRP A 111 -8.81 -5.65 -37.77
N ILE A 112 -7.91 -6.58 -38.11
CA ILE A 112 -7.16 -7.38 -37.16
C ILE A 112 -5.84 -6.67 -36.85
N LEU A 113 -5.72 -6.21 -35.60
CA LEU A 113 -4.43 -5.82 -35.04
C LEU A 113 -3.82 -7.05 -34.37
N GLU A 114 -2.80 -7.60 -34.99
CA GLU A 114 -2.04 -8.72 -34.44
C GLU A 114 -0.93 -8.16 -33.55
N ILE A 115 -0.89 -8.64 -32.31
CA ILE A 115 0.25 -8.46 -31.43
C ILE A 115 0.85 -9.83 -31.11
N ALA A 116 2.17 -9.93 -31.05
CA ALA A 116 2.85 -11.17 -30.75
C ALA A 116 4.00 -10.93 -29.78
N THR A 117 4.11 -11.76 -28.76
CA THR A 117 5.26 -11.71 -27.86
C THR A 117 6.47 -12.38 -28.51
N PRO A 118 7.71 -11.98 -28.15
CA PRO A 118 8.84 -12.86 -28.42
C PRO A 118 8.73 -14.15 -27.58
N PRO A 119 9.56 -15.17 -27.83
CA PRO A 119 9.61 -16.37 -27.01
C PRO A 119 10.09 -16.04 -25.60
N CYS A 120 9.19 -16.17 -24.63
CA CYS A 120 9.44 -15.84 -23.23
C CYS A 120 9.91 -17.10 -22.48
N THR A 121 10.87 -16.96 -21.56
CA THR A 121 11.40 -18.05 -20.73
C THR A 121 10.95 -17.93 -19.28
N SER A 122 10.37 -16.79 -18.87
CA SER A 122 9.71 -16.66 -17.57
C SER A 122 8.24 -16.23 -17.71
N LEU A 123 7.48 -16.46 -16.65
CA LEU A 123 6.07 -16.10 -16.60
C LEU A 123 5.87 -14.59 -16.61
N GLU A 124 6.67 -13.87 -15.82
CA GLU A 124 6.62 -12.40 -15.73
C GLU A 124 7.01 -11.75 -17.07
N GLU A 125 7.98 -12.32 -17.80
CA GLU A 125 8.34 -11.88 -19.16
C GLU A 125 7.14 -11.97 -20.11
N LEU A 126 6.45 -13.12 -20.11
CA LEU A 126 5.28 -13.37 -20.95
C LEU A 126 4.12 -12.41 -20.59
N ALA A 127 3.79 -12.31 -19.31
CA ALA A 127 2.72 -11.43 -18.83
C ALA A 127 3.00 -9.95 -19.14
N TRP A 128 4.27 -9.53 -18.98
CA TRP A 128 4.70 -8.16 -19.25
C TRP A 128 4.59 -7.82 -20.73
N TRP A 129 5.03 -8.71 -21.62
CA TRP A 129 4.93 -8.49 -23.07
C TRP A 129 3.48 -8.36 -23.52
N ILE A 130 2.60 -9.28 -23.12
CA ILE A 130 1.18 -9.21 -23.48
C ILE A 130 0.56 -7.90 -23.00
N GLN A 131 0.72 -7.57 -21.72
CA GLN A 131 0.13 -6.35 -21.16
C GLN A 131 0.67 -5.11 -21.84
N THR A 132 1.99 -5.06 -22.07
CA THR A 132 2.65 -3.92 -22.71
C THR A 132 2.14 -3.71 -24.13
N LEU A 133 2.07 -4.77 -24.94
CA LEU A 133 1.62 -4.70 -26.32
C LEU A 133 0.15 -4.27 -26.43
N ILE A 134 -0.73 -4.78 -25.57
CA ILE A 134 -2.13 -4.32 -25.48
C ILE A 134 -2.18 -2.84 -25.05
N ALA A 135 -1.37 -2.44 -24.06
CA ALA A 135 -1.37 -1.07 -23.55
C ALA A 135 -0.91 -0.06 -24.59
N VAL A 136 0.20 -0.31 -25.28
CA VAL A 136 0.68 0.61 -26.31
C VAL A 136 -0.28 0.66 -27.50
N SER A 137 -0.94 -0.44 -27.83
CA SER A 137 -1.98 -0.49 -28.88
C SER A 137 -3.18 0.38 -28.51
N PHE A 138 -3.69 0.22 -27.28
CA PHE A 138 -4.83 0.98 -26.77
C PHE A 138 -4.52 2.48 -26.63
N GLU A 139 -3.36 2.82 -26.06
CA GLU A 139 -2.92 4.21 -25.86
C GLU A 139 -2.63 4.95 -27.18
N SER A 140 -2.36 4.20 -28.26
CA SER A 140 -2.05 4.77 -29.59
C SER A 140 -3.26 4.86 -30.52
N LEU A 141 -4.45 4.50 -30.05
CA LEU A 141 -5.68 4.70 -30.83
C LEU A 141 -5.90 6.20 -31.14
N PRO A 142 -6.08 6.59 -32.41
CA PRO A 142 -6.38 7.96 -32.79
C PRO A 142 -7.72 8.40 -32.19
N LYS A 143 -7.77 9.55 -31.51
CA LYS A 143 -9.00 10.01 -30.85
C LYS A 143 -10.08 10.42 -31.86
N GLU A 144 -9.64 10.95 -32.99
CA GLU A 144 -10.45 11.42 -34.10
C GLU A 144 -11.16 10.30 -34.86
N SER A 145 -10.61 9.07 -34.84
CA SER A 145 -11.19 7.93 -35.58
C SER A 145 -12.43 7.34 -34.93
N GLN A 146 -12.73 7.72 -33.68
CA GLN A 146 -13.76 7.09 -32.85
C GLN A 146 -13.61 5.56 -32.74
N ALA A 147 -12.39 5.05 -32.95
CA ALA A 147 -12.10 3.63 -32.82
C ALA A 147 -12.06 3.20 -31.34
N ILE A 148 -12.42 1.95 -31.11
CA ILE A 148 -12.25 1.22 -29.85
C ILE A 148 -11.49 -0.08 -30.14
N LEU A 149 -10.78 -0.55 -29.12
CA LEU A 149 -10.07 -1.83 -29.13
C LEU A 149 -10.77 -2.75 -28.14
N ILE A 150 -11.17 -3.94 -28.61
CA ILE A 150 -11.83 -4.95 -27.76
C ILE A 150 -11.19 -6.33 -27.93
N SER A 151 -11.30 -7.15 -26.90
CA SER A 151 -10.72 -8.49 -26.84
C SER A 151 -11.82 -9.56 -26.72
N THR A 152 -12.29 -10.06 -27.87
CA THR A 152 -13.35 -11.09 -27.98
C THR A 152 -13.15 -11.85 -29.29
N GLY A 153 -13.66 -13.08 -29.39
CA GLY A 153 -13.34 -13.95 -30.54
C GLY A 153 -14.02 -13.59 -31.87
N LEU A 154 -15.07 -12.77 -31.82
CA LEU A 154 -15.84 -12.30 -32.97
C LEU A 154 -16.40 -10.90 -32.67
N ASN A 155 -16.61 -10.07 -33.70
CA ASN A 155 -17.27 -8.78 -33.51
C ASN A 155 -18.74 -9.00 -33.07
N PRO A 156 -19.15 -8.54 -31.88
CA PRO A 156 -20.51 -8.80 -31.37
C PRO A 156 -21.63 -8.20 -32.24
N THR A 157 -21.32 -7.21 -33.08
CA THR A 157 -22.33 -6.41 -33.79
C THR A 157 -22.44 -6.67 -35.28
N GLN A 158 -21.46 -7.37 -35.85
CA GLN A 158 -21.37 -7.61 -37.29
C GLN A 158 -21.58 -9.08 -37.60
N GLU A 159 -21.86 -9.38 -38.86
CA GLU A 159 -21.92 -10.74 -39.35
C GLU A 159 -20.50 -11.30 -39.45
N TYR A 160 -20.33 -12.59 -39.20
CA TYR A 160 -19.11 -13.29 -39.54
C TYR A 160 -18.82 -13.16 -41.04
N LEU A 161 -17.70 -12.52 -41.35
CA LEU A 161 -17.12 -12.53 -42.68
C LEU A 161 -16.10 -13.67 -42.73
N ARG A 162 -16.08 -14.41 -43.83
CA ARG A 162 -15.21 -15.59 -43.98
C ARG A 162 -13.75 -15.21 -43.69
N ASN A 163 -13.11 -15.95 -42.79
CA ASN A 163 -11.75 -15.75 -42.30
C ASN A 163 -11.51 -14.48 -41.45
N LEU A 164 -12.56 -13.73 -41.10
CA LEU A 164 -12.48 -12.59 -40.19
C LEU A 164 -13.00 -12.99 -38.81
N SER A 165 -12.09 -13.47 -37.98
CA SER A 165 -12.31 -13.80 -36.58
C SER A 165 -11.05 -13.47 -35.78
N PHE A 166 -11.11 -13.58 -34.45
CA PHE A 166 -10.02 -13.14 -33.58
C PHE A 166 -9.67 -14.25 -32.59
N GLY A 167 -8.46 -14.75 -32.68
CA GLY A 167 -7.93 -15.82 -31.85
C GLY A 167 -6.72 -15.43 -31.04
N GLU A 168 -6.34 -16.36 -30.16
CA GLU A 168 -5.03 -16.40 -29.53
C GLU A 168 -4.30 -17.67 -29.94
N HIS A 169 -3.06 -17.51 -30.38
CA HIS A 169 -2.20 -18.62 -30.77
C HIS A 169 -1.09 -18.78 -29.73
N HIS A 170 -1.07 -19.92 -29.06
CA HIS A 170 -0.02 -20.25 -28.12
C HIS A 170 1.08 -21.04 -28.83
N HIS A 171 2.28 -20.49 -28.85
CA HIS A 171 3.49 -21.15 -29.33
C HIS A 171 4.30 -21.63 -28.14
N ILE A 172 4.44 -22.94 -28.00
CA ILE A 172 5.25 -23.55 -26.94
C ILE A 172 6.39 -24.36 -27.54
N LEU A 173 7.45 -24.57 -26.75
CA LEU A 173 8.68 -25.28 -27.11
C LEU A 173 9.66 -24.41 -27.89
N SER A 174 10.78 -25.00 -28.29
CA SER A 174 11.80 -24.39 -29.13
C SER A 174 12.44 -25.45 -30.03
N SER A 175 13.29 -25.03 -30.96
CA SER A 175 14.10 -25.93 -31.79
C SER A 175 15.04 -26.85 -31.00
N GLU A 176 15.30 -26.57 -29.72
CA GLU A 176 16.14 -27.38 -28.85
C GLU A 176 15.36 -28.53 -28.18
N THR A 177 14.03 -28.50 -28.24
CA THR A 177 13.22 -29.57 -27.66
C THR A 177 13.39 -30.85 -28.46
N SER A 178 13.70 -31.96 -27.77
CA SER A 178 13.86 -33.26 -28.44
C SER A 178 12.58 -33.68 -29.16
N GLU A 179 12.72 -34.35 -30.30
CA GLU A 179 11.58 -34.73 -31.13
C GLU A 179 10.60 -35.67 -30.40
N GLY A 180 11.12 -36.57 -29.56
CA GLY A 180 10.30 -37.45 -28.72
C GLY A 180 9.44 -36.68 -27.72
N ALA A 181 10.03 -35.70 -27.02
CA ALA A 181 9.29 -34.83 -26.10
C ALA A 181 8.26 -33.98 -26.86
N LYS A 182 8.61 -33.43 -28.02
CA LYS A 182 7.70 -32.65 -28.86
C LYS A 182 6.48 -33.44 -29.29
N ILE A 183 6.66 -34.68 -29.75
CA ILE A 183 5.55 -35.58 -30.13
C ILE A 183 4.67 -35.90 -28.91
N ALA A 184 5.28 -36.22 -27.76
CA ALA A 184 4.55 -36.51 -26.54
C ALA A 184 3.70 -35.30 -26.08
N ILE A 185 4.29 -34.11 -26.07
CA ILE A 185 3.63 -32.85 -25.70
C ILE A 185 2.47 -32.55 -26.66
N TYR A 186 2.70 -32.68 -27.96
CA TYR A 186 1.65 -32.54 -28.97
C TYR A 186 0.48 -33.49 -28.70
N ASN A 187 0.73 -34.79 -28.50
CA ASN A 187 -0.33 -35.77 -28.26
C ASN A 187 -1.06 -35.53 -26.93
N MET A 188 -0.35 -35.08 -25.90
CA MET A 188 -0.96 -34.75 -24.61
C MET A 188 -1.91 -33.57 -24.76
N ILE A 189 -1.46 -32.47 -25.37
CA ILE A 189 -2.30 -31.29 -25.59
C ILE A 189 -3.48 -31.64 -26.50
N ARG A 190 -3.29 -32.50 -27.51
CA ARG A 190 -4.35 -32.98 -28.40
C ARG A 190 -5.52 -33.59 -27.63
N ASN A 191 -5.23 -34.42 -26.62
CA ASN A 191 -6.28 -35.04 -25.79
C ASN A 191 -7.12 -34.02 -25.00
N PHE A 192 -6.55 -32.84 -24.73
CA PHE A 192 -7.16 -31.78 -23.93
C PHE A 192 -7.60 -30.56 -24.73
N ILE A 193 -7.55 -30.59 -26.07
CA ILE A 193 -8.10 -29.53 -26.92
C ILE A 193 -9.54 -29.14 -26.55
N PRO A 194 -10.48 -30.09 -26.34
CA PRO A 194 -11.84 -29.74 -25.92
C PRO A 194 -11.91 -29.00 -24.58
N HIS A 195 -11.01 -29.32 -23.65
CA HIS A 195 -10.94 -28.72 -22.32
C HIS A 195 -10.43 -27.27 -22.42
N LEU A 196 -9.36 -27.07 -23.19
CA LEU A 196 -8.79 -25.75 -23.46
C LEU A 196 -9.78 -24.85 -24.22
N ILE A 197 -10.55 -25.40 -25.17
CA ILE A 197 -11.66 -24.67 -25.82
C ILE A 197 -12.69 -24.26 -24.76
N ALA A 198 -13.17 -25.19 -23.94
CA ALA A 198 -14.21 -24.92 -22.96
C ALA A 198 -13.82 -23.82 -21.95
N LEU A 199 -12.52 -23.71 -21.62
CA LEU A 199 -11.97 -22.63 -20.78
C LEU A 199 -11.84 -21.29 -21.51
N SER A 200 -11.63 -21.30 -22.82
CA SER A 200 -11.27 -20.12 -23.63
C SER A 200 -12.41 -19.58 -24.50
N VAL A 201 -13.61 -20.16 -24.48
CA VAL A 201 -14.76 -19.62 -25.23
C VAL A 201 -15.07 -18.16 -24.82
N ASN A 202 -15.10 -17.27 -25.81
CA ASN A 202 -15.28 -15.84 -25.57
C ASN A 202 -15.91 -15.10 -26.77
N SER A 203 -16.82 -15.73 -27.53
CA SER A 203 -17.48 -15.09 -28.68
C SER A 203 -18.94 -15.53 -28.88
N PRO A 204 -19.87 -15.14 -27.97
CA PRO A 204 -21.26 -15.62 -28.03
C PRO A 204 -22.22 -14.78 -28.88
N PHE A 205 -21.77 -13.66 -29.46
CA PHE A 205 -22.61 -12.72 -30.21
C PHE A 205 -22.20 -12.61 -31.68
N GLU A 206 -23.19 -12.42 -32.54
CA GLU A 206 -23.06 -12.06 -33.94
C GLU A 206 -24.27 -11.18 -34.33
N ASN A 207 -24.10 -10.19 -35.21
CA ASN A 207 -25.21 -9.36 -35.68
C ASN A 207 -26.04 -8.74 -34.54
N LYS A 208 -25.36 -8.32 -33.46
CA LYS A 208 -25.94 -7.70 -32.26
C LYS A 208 -26.85 -8.63 -31.44
N LYS A 209 -26.80 -9.94 -31.66
CA LYS A 209 -27.64 -10.91 -30.97
C LYS A 209 -26.87 -12.18 -30.56
N PRO A 210 -27.25 -12.81 -29.44
CA PRO A 210 -26.81 -14.15 -29.13
C PRO A 210 -27.45 -15.15 -30.08
N THR A 211 -26.92 -16.37 -30.12
CA THR A 211 -27.47 -17.48 -30.93
C THR A 211 -28.65 -18.20 -30.29
N ASP A 212 -29.07 -17.79 -29.10
CA ASP A 212 -30.19 -18.34 -28.35
C ASP A 212 -30.92 -17.24 -27.59
N GLU A 213 -32.17 -17.49 -27.22
CA GLU A 213 -32.92 -16.59 -26.35
C GLU A 213 -32.32 -16.61 -24.93
N ILE A 214 -32.21 -15.42 -24.35
CA ILE A 214 -31.71 -15.26 -22.99
C ILE A 214 -32.90 -15.09 -22.07
N THR A 215 -32.93 -15.88 -21.00
CA THR A 215 -33.91 -15.75 -19.91
C THR A 215 -33.19 -15.40 -18.62
N ILE A 216 -33.87 -14.67 -17.74
CA ILE A 216 -33.40 -14.39 -16.39
C ILE A 216 -34.46 -14.99 -15.46
N ASP A 217 -34.05 -15.92 -14.60
CA ASP A 217 -34.99 -16.53 -13.65
C ASP A 217 -35.28 -15.62 -12.46
N GLU A 218 -36.23 -16.03 -11.62
CA GLU A 218 -36.67 -15.26 -10.43
C GLU A 218 -35.53 -14.98 -9.43
N SER A 219 -34.46 -15.79 -9.47
CA SER A 219 -33.26 -15.61 -8.65
C SER A 219 -32.21 -14.70 -9.30
N GLY A 220 -32.50 -14.12 -10.47
CA GLY A 220 -31.60 -13.24 -11.20
C GLY A 220 -30.46 -13.97 -11.94
N ILE A 221 -30.58 -15.29 -12.16
CA ILE A 221 -29.60 -16.08 -12.90
C ILE A 221 -29.92 -16.01 -14.40
N VAL A 222 -28.93 -15.60 -15.17
CA VAL A 222 -29.01 -15.51 -16.62
C VAL A 222 -28.80 -16.89 -17.25
N ARG A 223 -29.72 -17.32 -18.12
CA ARG A 223 -29.68 -18.61 -18.81
C ARG A 223 -29.80 -18.43 -20.32
N ALA A 224 -28.88 -19.05 -21.05
CA ALA A 224 -28.88 -19.12 -22.51
C ALA A 224 -28.29 -20.49 -22.94
N PRO A 225 -29.01 -21.59 -22.67
CA PRO A 225 -28.45 -22.94 -22.71
C PRO A 225 -28.06 -23.43 -24.11
N LYS A 226 -28.69 -22.92 -25.18
CA LYS A 226 -28.33 -23.25 -26.56
C LYS A 226 -27.42 -22.21 -27.20
N CYS A 227 -27.08 -21.14 -26.48
CA CYS A 227 -26.20 -20.09 -26.99
C CYS A 227 -24.80 -20.66 -27.19
N LYS A 228 -24.33 -20.65 -28.44
CA LYS A 228 -22.95 -20.97 -28.80
C LYS A 228 -22.01 -20.06 -28.02
N LYS A 229 -20.97 -20.64 -27.42
CA LYS A 229 -20.01 -19.90 -26.59
C LYS A 229 -18.81 -19.40 -27.40
N SER A 230 -18.45 -20.10 -28.49
CA SER A 230 -17.55 -19.59 -29.53
C SER A 230 -18.18 -19.70 -30.92
N ILE A 231 -18.72 -18.59 -31.43
CA ILE A 231 -19.19 -18.53 -32.81
C ILE A 231 -17.99 -18.58 -33.77
N ARG A 232 -16.83 -18.05 -33.36
CA ARG A 232 -15.57 -18.13 -34.12
C ARG A 232 -15.26 -19.56 -34.51
N LEU A 233 -15.12 -20.47 -33.54
CA LEU A 233 -14.76 -21.86 -33.82
C LEU A 233 -15.89 -22.65 -34.49
N PHE A 234 -17.13 -22.22 -34.30
CA PHE A 234 -18.29 -22.82 -34.96
C PHE A 234 -18.34 -22.50 -36.46
N LYS A 235 -18.05 -21.26 -36.86
CA LYS A 235 -18.15 -20.80 -38.27
C LYS A 235 -16.84 -20.81 -39.04
N ASN A 236 -15.69 -20.64 -38.38
CA ASN A 236 -14.39 -20.60 -39.05
C ASN A 236 -13.81 -22.01 -39.29
N THR A 237 -14.55 -22.82 -40.02
CA THR A 237 -14.19 -24.22 -40.33
C THR A 237 -13.13 -24.34 -41.43
N THR A 238 -12.73 -23.23 -42.07
CA THR A 238 -11.70 -23.21 -43.10
C THR A 238 -10.30 -23.01 -42.53
N GLN A 239 -10.17 -22.22 -41.46
CA GLN A 239 -8.88 -21.97 -40.78
C GLN A 239 -8.71 -22.81 -39.51
N MET A 240 -9.83 -23.29 -38.95
CA MET A 240 -9.90 -24.12 -37.74
C MET A 240 -10.70 -25.37 -38.04
N GLY A 241 -10.66 -26.37 -37.16
CA GLY A 241 -11.44 -27.58 -37.39
C GLY A 241 -10.75 -28.81 -36.84
N PRO A 242 -11.57 -29.85 -36.64
CA PRO A 242 -12.09 -30.57 -37.79
C PRO A 242 -13.46 -30.12 -38.33
N THR A 243 -13.70 -30.35 -39.62
CA THR A 243 -15.06 -30.30 -40.22
C THR A 243 -15.83 -31.61 -39.97
N ASN A 244 -15.12 -32.72 -39.83
CA ASN A 244 -15.62 -34.04 -39.48
C ASN A 244 -14.51 -34.81 -38.73
N GLU A 245 -14.86 -35.88 -38.01
CA GLU A 245 -13.90 -36.61 -37.16
C GLU A 245 -12.65 -37.11 -37.90
N PHE A 246 -12.71 -37.39 -39.20
CA PHE A 246 -11.57 -37.86 -40.00
C PHE A 246 -10.54 -36.76 -40.27
N GLU A 247 -10.97 -35.49 -40.26
CA GLU A 247 -10.09 -34.33 -40.42
C GLU A 247 -9.49 -33.85 -39.10
N LEU A 248 -9.81 -34.50 -37.97
CA LEU A 248 -9.21 -34.12 -36.69
C LEU A 248 -7.70 -34.34 -36.78
N ILE A 249 -6.94 -33.43 -36.20
CA ILE A 249 -5.49 -33.55 -36.16
C ILE A 249 -5.08 -34.95 -35.66
N PRO A 250 -4.13 -35.64 -36.30
CA PRO A 250 -3.86 -37.05 -36.04
C PRO A 250 -3.10 -37.24 -34.72
N TYR A 251 -3.21 -38.41 -34.12
CA TYR A 251 -2.24 -38.85 -33.11
C TYR A 251 -0.91 -39.15 -33.80
N ILE A 252 0.20 -38.58 -33.31
CA ILE A 252 1.51 -38.68 -33.97
C ILE A 252 2.38 -39.72 -33.25
N THR A 253 2.87 -40.71 -33.98
CA THR A 253 3.86 -41.68 -33.46
C THR A 253 5.28 -41.40 -33.95
N LYS A 254 5.39 -40.69 -35.08
CA LYS A 254 6.66 -40.29 -35.70
C LYS A 254 6.47 -38.95 -36.40
N SER A 255 7.50 -38.11 -36.34
CA SER A 255 7.54 -36.83 -37.04
C SER A 255 7.49 -37.04 -38.56
N ASP A 256 6.41 -36.59 -39.19
CA ASP A 256 6.18 -36.64 -40.63
C ASP A 256 5.22 -35.50 -41.04
N LYS A 257 5.81 -34.41 -41.53
CA LYS A 257 5.08 -33.21 -41.95
C LYS A 257 4.20 -33.46 -43.18
N GLU A 258 4.63 -34.32 -44.10
CA GLU A 258 3.88 -34.62 -45.33
C GLU A 258 2.67 -35.50 -45.04
N ALA A 259 2.84 -36.55 -44.22
CA ALA A 259 1.74 -37.39 -43.77
C ALA A 259 0.71 -36.59 -42.99
N PHE A 260 1.15 -35.68 -42.12
CA PHE A 260 0.25 -34.76 -41.41
C PHE A 260 -0.54 -33.88 -42.37
N ALA A 261 0.14 -33.23 -43.32
CA ALA A 261 -0.50 -32.35 -44.31
C ALA A 261 -1.53 -33.11 -45.16
N LYS A 262 -1.21 -34.34 -45.57
CA LYS A 262 -2.11 -35.23 -46.31
C LYS A 262 -3.33 -35.64 -45.48
N HIS A 263 -3.15 -35.92 -44.19
CA HIS A 263 -4.23 -36.30 -43.27
C HIS A 263 -5.24 -35.17 -43.07
N VAL A 264 -4.75 -33.96 -42.73
CA VAL A 264 -5.64 -32.83 -42.44
C VAL A 264 -6.27 -32.23 -43.70
N ASN A 265 -5.66 -32.45 -44.86
CA ASN A 265 -6.16 -32.08 -46.19
C ASN A 265 -6.61 -30.61 -46.27
N ARG A 266 -5.74 -29.70 -45.84
CA ARG A 266 -5.98 -28.24 -45.85
C ARG A 266 -5.14 -27.57 -46.93
N SER A 267 -5.65 -26.46 -47.49
CA SER A 267 -4.88 -25.64 -48.46
C SER A 267 -3.54 -25.19 -47.89
N TYR A 268 -3.51 -24.85 -46.61
CA TYR A 268 -2.29 -24.70 -45.81
C TYR A 268 -2.40 -25.64 -44.61
N ALA A 269 -1.47 -26.57 -44.47
CA ALA A 269 -1.53 -27.61 -43.43
C ALA A 269 -1.57 -27.07 -41.99
N ARG A 270 -1.13 -25.82 -41.75
CA ARG A 270 -1.21 -25.17 -40.43
C ARG A 270 -2.63 -24.73 -40.03
N MET A 271 -3.57 -24.70 -40.97
CA MET A 271 -4.95 -24.22 -40.76
C MET A 271 -5.81 -25.29 -40.08
N VAL A 272 -5.40 -25.64 -38.87
CA VAL A 272 -5.96 -26.67 -38.00
C VAL A 272 -5.94 -26.18 -36.55
N ASP A 273 -6.59 -26.90 -35.65
CA ASP A 273 -6.64 -26.54 -34.23
C ASP A 273 -5.26 -26.46 -33.55
N MET A 274 -4.33 -27.35 -33.93
CA MET A 274 -2.96 -27.35 -33.42
C MET A 274 -1.98 -27.91 -34.46
N TYR A 275 -0.84 -27.24 -34.63
CA TYR A 275 0.15 -27.54 -35.65
C TYR A 275 1.57 -27.68 -35.07
N PRO A 276 2.24 -28.84 -35.23
CA PRO A 276 3.53 -29.08 -34.59
C PRO A 276 4.75 -28.70 -35.44
N TYR A 277 4.58 -28.31 -36.71
CA TYR A 277 5.69 -28.16 -37.65
C TYR A 277 5.94 -26.69 -38.04
N THR A 278 5.96 -25.80 -37.05
CA THR A 278 6.28 -24.38 -37.24
C THR A 278 7.77 -24.18 -37.54
N ASP A 279 8.12 -23.10 -38.23
CA ASP A 279 9.51 -22.77 -38.59
C ASP A 279 10.39 -22.45 -37.37
N TYR A 280 9.77 -22.05 -36.25
CA TYR A 280 10.45 -21.80 -34.97
C TYR A 280 10.65 -23.07 -34.13
N GLY A 281 10.26 -24.24 -34.64
CA GLY A 281 10.34 -25.51 -33.90
C GLY A 281 9.26 -25.69 -32.82
N THR A 282 8.38 -24.70 -32.66
CA THR A 282 7.26 -24.70 -31.69
C THR A 282 6.09 -25.60 -32.11
N VAL A 283 5.26 -25.95 -31.14
CA VAL A 283 3.88 -26.41 -31.37
C VAL A 283 2.95 -25.20 -31.20
N GLU A 284 2.16 -24.93 -32.23
CA GLU A 284 1.24 -23.80 -32.31
C GLU A 284 -0.19 -24.28 -32.02
N ILE A 285 -0.83 -23.73 -31.00
CA ILE A 285 -2.19 -24.06 -30.55
C ILE A 285 -3.08 -22.87 -30.87
N ARG A 286 -4.10 -23.06 -31.72
CA ARG A 286 -4.85 -21.96 -32.35
C ARG A 286 -6.29 -21.83 -31.84
N ILE A 287 -6.73 -22.77 -31.02
CA ILE A 287 -8.12 -22.96 -30.60
C ILE A 287 -8.70 -21.87 -29.71
N CYS A 288 -7.89 -21.04 -29.04
CA CYS A 288 -8.42 -20.05 -28.10
C CYS A 288 -9.09 -18.89 -28.85
N ASP A 289 -10.27 -18.46 -28.41
CA ASP A 289 -10.78 -17.14 -28.79
C ASP A 289 -9.86 -16.06 -28.18
N THR A 290 -9.86 -14.84 -28.71
CA THR A 290 -9.21 -13.72 -28.01
C THR A 290 -9.82 -13.53 -26.62
N GLN A 291 -9.00 -13.61 -25.57
CA GLN A 291 -9.45 -13.61 -24.17
C GLN A 291 -9.75 -12.20 -23.64
N LEU A 292 -10.57 -12.09 -22.60
CA LEU A 292 -10.91 -10.79 -22.03
C LEU A 292 -9.73 -10.12 -21.32
N SER A 293 -8.85 -10.90 -20.69
CA SER A 293 -7.89 -10.40 -19.70
C SER A 293 -6.50 -11.03 -19.78
N ILE A 294 -5.51 -10.42 -19.13
CA ILE A 294 -4.14 -10.98 -19.06
C ILE A 294 -4.10 -12.27 -18.22
N PRO A 295 -4.76 -12.38 -17.04
CA PRO A 295 -4.79 -13.61 -16.27
C PRO A 295 -5.32 -14.80 -17.06
N ARG A 296 -6.38 -14.63 -17.87
CA ARG A 296 -6.89 -15.75 -18.69
C ARG A 296 -5.87 -16.24 -19.70
N ARG A 297 -5.18 -15.33 -20.39
CA ARG A 297 -4.13 -15.67 -21.37
C ARG A 297 -2.99 -16.44 -20.73
N VAL A 298 -2.46 -15.89 -19.64
CA VAL A 298 -1.31 -16.45 -18.94
C VAL A 298 -1.69 -17.74 -18.18
N GLY A 299 -2.90 -17.82 -17.62
CA GLY A 299 -3.44 -19.02 -16.99
C GLY A 299 -3.61 -20.17 -17.97
N LEU A 300 -4.10 -19.92 -19.19
CA LEU A 300 -4.12 -20.93 -20.26
C LEU A 300 -2.70 -21.39 -20.62
N ALA A 301 -1.74 -20.47 -20.72
CA ALA A 301 -0.34 -20.81 -20.94
C ALA A 301 0.22 -21.70 -19.82
N LEU A 302 -0.09 -21.42 -18.55
CA LEU A 302 0.32 -22.25 -17.40
C LEU A 302 -0.27 -23.66 -17.44
N ILE A 303 -1.54 -23.82 -17.83
CA ILE A 303 -2.16 -25.14 -18.02
C ILE A 303 -1.42 -25.92 -19.12
N ILE A 304 -1.13 -25.25 -20.24
CA ILE A 304 -0.37 -25.84 -21.35
C ILE A 304 1.04 -26.25 -20.91
N GLN A 305 1.72 -25.43 -20.08
CA GLN A 305 3.02 -25.75 -19.50
C GLN A 305 2.94 -27.00 -18.61
N ALA A 306 1.94 -27.11 -17.74
CA ALA A 306 1.76 -28.27 -16.86
C ALA A 306 1.46 -29.56 -17.65
N LEU A 307 0.58 -29.49 -18.66
CA LEU A 307 0.32 -30.62 -19.57
C LEU A 307 1.60 -31.03 -20.32
N SER A 308 2.39 -30.06 -20.76
CA SER A 308 3.65 -30.32 -21.47
C SER A 308 4.69 -30.97 -20.55
N LEU A 309 4.78 -30.53 -19.30
CA LEU A 309 5.70 -31.08 -18.31
C LEU A 309 5.33 -32.52 -17.96
N LYS A 310 4.03 -32.80 -17.77
CA LYS A 310 3.50 -34.16 -17.58
C LYS A 310 3.90 -35.06 -18.75
N ALA A 311 3.67 -34.61 -19.99
CA ALA A 311 3.97 -35.39 -21.19
C ALA A 311 5.47 -35.70 -21.33
N LYS A 312 6.34 -34.70 -21.07
CA LYS A 312 7.79 -34.87 -21.06
C LYS A 312 8.22 -35.94 -20.06
N ARG A 313 7.66 -35.92 -18.83
CA ARG A 313 7.97 -36.92 -17.80
C ARG A 313 7.53 -38.33 -18.18
N MET A 314 6.33 -38.46 -18.73
CA MET A 314 5.83 -39.76 -19.18
C MET A 314 6.77 -40.37 -20.21
N VAL A 315 7.20 -39.62 -21.23
CA VAL A 315 8.12 -40.14 -22.25
C VAL A 315 9.52 -40.42 -21.69
N GLU A 316 10.03 -39.61 -20.76
CA GLU A 316 11.30 -39.86 -20.06
C GLU A 316 11.26 -41.15 -19.20
N GLN A 317 10.07 -41.52 -18.72
CA GLN A 317 9.81 -42.77 -17.98
C GLN A 317 9.47 -43.96 -18.90
N GLY A 318 9.47 -43.77 -20.23
CA GLY A 318 9.11 -44.81 -21.20
C GLY A 318 7.60 -45.08 -21.28
N ILE A 319 6.76 -44.20 -20.75
CA ILE A 319 5.30 -44.29 -20.79
C ILE A 319 4.79 -43.55 -22.03
N SER A 320 4.02 -44.22 -22.88
CA SER A 320 3.37 -43.59 -24.03
C SER A 320 2.19 -42.72 -23.61
N ILE A 321 1.95 -41.64 -24.36
CA ILE A 321 0.74 -40.82 -24.17
C ILE A 321 -0.48 -41.58 -24.71
N PRO A 322 -1.56 -41.77 -23.94
CA PRO A 322 -2.77 -42.43 -24.43
C PRO A 322 -3.42 -41.64 -25.57
N ASP A 323 -4.13 -42.31 -26.48
CA ASP A 323 -4.95 -41.66 -27.53
C ASP A 323 -6.43 -41.75 -27.14
N VAL A 324 -7.05 -40.60 -26.87
CA VAL A 324 -8.50 -40.55 -26.55
C VAL A 324 -9.38 -40.93 -27.76
N GLY A 325 -8.83 -40.85 -28.97
CA GLY A 325 -9.53 -41.19 -30.20
C GLY A 325 -10.22 -40.00 -30.86
N ALA A 326 -10.24 -40.01 -32.20
CA ALA A 326 -10.68 -38.86 -32.98
C ALA A 326 -12.19 -38.56 -32.81
N SER A 327 -13.04 -39.59 -32.72
CA SER A 327 -14.49 -39.43 -32.60
C SER A 327 -14.87 -38.73 -31.29
N THR A 328 -14.32 -39.20 -30.17
CA THR A 328 -14.54 -38.61 -28.84
C THR A 328 -14.04 -37.18 -28.78
N LEU A 329 -12.82 -36.91 -29.28
CA LEU A 329 -12.25 -35.56 -29.29
C LEU A 329 -13.06 -34.60 -30.19
N ALA A 330 -13.49 -35.03 -31.38
CA ALA A 330 -14.32 -34.21 -32.26
C ALA A 330 -15.69 -33.89 -31.64
N ALA A 331 -16.32 -34.86 -30.97
CA ALA A 331 -17.58 -34.66 -30.28
C ALA A 331 -17.45 -33.73 -29.07
N ASN A 332 -16.42 -33.93 -28.23
CA ASN A 332 -16.15 -33.06 -27.09
C ASN A 332 -15.77 -31.64 -27.54
N ARG A 333 -15.01 -31.49 -28.63
CA ARG A 333 -14.71 -30.19 -29.24
C ARG A 333 -16.00 -29.46 -29.62
N LEU A 334 -16.92 -30.13 -30.32
CA LEU A 334 -18.21 -29.54 -30.66
C LEU A 334 -18.99 -29.15 -29.41
N SER A 335 -18.98 -30.00 -28.37
CA SER A 335 -19.65 -29.66 -27.12
C SER A 335 -19.04 -28.45 -26.40
N ALA A 336 -17.70 -28.32 -26.43
CA ALA A 336 -16.99 -27.18 -25.87
C ALA A 336 -17.35 -25.87 -26.59
N ILE A 337 -17.40 -25.89 -27.91
CA ILE A 337 -17.77 -24.73 -28.74
C ILE A 337 -19.21 -24.29 -28.45
N THR A 338 -20.10 -25.27 -28.30
CA THR A 338 -21.54 -25.01 -28.21
C THR A 338 -22.00 -24.59 -26.83
N ALA A 339 -21.36 -25.06 -25.75
CA ALA A 339 -21.81 -24.81 -24.38
C ALA A 339 -20.68 -24.54 -23.36
N GLY A 340 -19.42 -24.42 -23.80
CA GLY A 340 -18.29 -24.12 -22.93
C GLY A 340 -18.12 -25.16 -21.84
N LEU A 341 -17.95 -24.72 -20.59
CA LEU A 341 -17.83 -25.57 -19.41
C LEU A 341 -19.09 -26.41 -19.11
N TRP A 342 -20.25 -26.01 -19.64
CA TRP A 342 -21.50 -26.77 -19.53
C TRP A 342 -21.71 -27.76 -20.68
N GLY A 343 -20.76 -27.89 -21.60
CA GLY A 343 -20.84 -28.87 -22.67
C GLY A 343 -20.87 -30.30 -22.14
N ALA A 344 -21.76 -31.13 -22.69
CA ALA A 344 -21.81 -32.55 -22.40
C ALA A 344 -20.48 -33.23 -22.76
N PHE A 345 -19.96 -34.01 -21.82
CA PHE A 345 -18.72 -34.74 -21.99
C PHE A 345 -19.00 -36.16 -22.50
N ARG A 346 -18.19 -36.61 -23.46
CA ARG A 346 -18.13 -38.00 -23.93
C ARG A 346 -16.85 -38.64 -23.44
N VAL A 347 -16.99 -39.84 -22.89
CA VAL A 347 -15.88 -40.64 -22.38
C VAL A 347 -14.96 -41.11 -23.51
N GLY A 348 -13.67 -41.22 -23.19
CA GLY A 348 -12.67 -41.88 -24.04
C GLY A 348 -12.71 -43.40 -23.89
N GLU A 349 -12.26 -44.12 -24.91
CA GLU A 349 -12.20 -45.58 -24.92
C GLU A 349 -10.85 -46.07 -24.40
N GLY A 350 -10.84 -46.69 -23.22
CA GLY A 350 -9.67 -47.33 -22.61
C GLY A 350 -9.87 -47.62 -21.13
N GLU A 351 -9.00 -48.46 -20.56
CA GLU A 351 -9.15 -49.00 -19.19
C GLU A 351 -7.95 -48.70 -18.28
N ASP A 352 -6.93 -47.98 -18.78
CA ASP A 352 -5.76 -47.62 -17.98
C ASP A 352 -6.05 -46.50 -16.95
N GLU A 353 -5.05 -46.19 -16.11
CA GLU A 353 -5.16 -45.15 -15.10
C GLU A 353 -5.50 -43.77 -15.68
N PHE A 354 -5.01 -43.45 -16.89
CA PHE A 354 -5.33 -42.20 -17.55
C PHE A 354 -6.82 -42.12 -17.87
N PHE A 355 -7.43 -43.19 -18.41
CA PHE A 355 -8.86 -43.20 -18.69
C PHE A 355 -9.72 -43.21 -17.43
N ASN A 356 -9.26 -43.84 -16.33
CA ASN A 356 -9.94 -43.75 -15.03
C ASN A 356 -9.98 -42.31 -14.51
N ILE A 357 -8.91 -41.54 -14.67
CA ILE A 357 -8.93 -40.11 -14.30
C ILE A 357 -9.74 -39.31 -15.33
N TYR A 358 -9.48 -39.48 -16.63
CA TYR A 358 -10.09 -38.70 -17.72
C TYR A 358 -11.62 -38.82 -17.76
N ASN A 359 -12.16 -40.02 -17.49
CA ASN A 359 -13.59 -40.31 -17.68
C ASN A 359 -14.47 -40.09 -16.44
N TYR A 360 -13.91 -40.01 -15.23
CA TYR A 360 -14.67 -40.07 -13.98
C TYR A 360 -14.45 -38.84 -13.10
N GLN A 361 -15.46 -38.53 -12.28
CA GLN A 361 -15.43 -37.36 -11.39
C GLN A 361 -14.43 -37.58 -10.23
N ILE A 362 -13.74 -36.50 -9.87
CA ILE A 362 -12.84 -36.44 -8.71
C ILE A 362 -13.59 -35.83 -7.53
N GLU A 363 -13.63 -36.54 -6.41
CA GLU A 363 -14.26 -36.08 -5.18
C GLU A 363 -13.34 -35.10 -4.43
N ASP A 364 -13.87 -34.42 -3.40
CA ASP A 364 -13.16 -33.35 -2.70
C ASP A 364 -11.83 -33.80 -2.03
N ASP A 365 -11.80 -35.05 -1.55
CA ASP A 365 -10.63 -35.68 -0.93
C ASP A 365 -9.58 -36.15 -1.94
N GLY A 366 -9.88 -36.07 -3.24
CA GLY A 366 -9.02 -36.51 -4.34
C GLY A 366 -9.23 -37.97 -4.76
N SER A 367 -10.23 -38.67 -4.20
CA SER A 367 -10.60 -40.01 -4.67
C SER A 367 -11.35 -39.95 -6.01
N ILE A 368 -11.15 -40.98 -6.85
CA ILE A 368 -11.83 -41.10 -8.16
C ILE A 368 -13.15 -41.85 -7.94
N ASN A 369 -14.26 -41.23 -8.32
CA ASN A 369 -15.57 -41.89 -8.24
C ASN A 369 -15.87 -42.70 -9.51
N LEU A 370 -15.46 -43.97 -9.52
CA LEU A 370 -15.68 -44.89 -10.65
C LEU A 370 -17.16 -45.20 -10.95
N SER A 371 -18.11 -44.74 -10.11
CA SER A 371 -19.54 -44.85 -10.40
C SER A 371 -20.12 -43.63 -11.11
N LYS A 372 -19.40 -42.50 -11.12
CA LYS A 372 -19.85 -41.23 -11.70
C LYS A 372 -18.91 -40.77 -12.80
N HIS A 373 -19.34 -40.93 -14.04
CA HIS A 373 -18.64 -40.35 -15.18
C HIS A 373 -18.70 -38.81 -15.16
N ASN A 374 -17.68 -38.19 -15.73
CA ASN A 374 -17.69 -36.78 -16.07
C ASN A 374 -18.91 -36.49 -16.96
N ARG A 375 -19.78 -35.60 -16.51
CA ARG A 375 -21.02 -35.27 -17.23
C ARG A 375 -20.82 -34.06 -18.11
N TYR A 376 -20.09 -33.08 -17.60
CA TYR A 376 -19.79 -31.83 -18.29
C TYR A 376 -18.28 -31.65 -18.49
N LEU A 377 -17.89 -30.84 -19.48
CA LEU A 377 -16.49 -30.47 -19.71
C LEU A 377 -15.86 -29.79 -18.49
N GLY A 378 -16.64 -29.07 -17.68
CA GLY A 378 -16.18 -28.56 -16.39
C GLY A 378 -15.72 -29.66 -15.43
N ASP A 379 -16.40 -30.81 -15.39
CA ASP A 379 -16.01 -31.96 -14.55
C ASP A 379 -14.73 -32.60 -15.09
N ALA A 380 -14.65 -32.74 -16.42
CA ALA A 380 -13.48 -33.28 -17.10
C ALA A 380 -12.24 -32.38 -16.93
N ILE A 381 -12.41 -31.06 -16.81
CA ILE A 381 -11.30 -30.13 -16.48
C ILE A 381 -10.80 -30.33 -15.05
N ILE A 382 -11.68 -30.58 -14.08
CA ILE A 382 -11.26 -30.92 -12.70
C ILE A 382 -10.43 -32.20 -12.73
N SER A 383 -10.88 -33.18 -13.52
CA SER A 383 -10.17 -34.44 -13.73
C SER A 383 -8.81 -34.25 -14.43
N MET A 384 -8.73 -33.35 -15.42
CA MET A 384 -7.48 -32.94 -16.04
C MET A 384 -6.54 -32.31 -15.01
N PHE A 385 -7.01 -31.41 -14.13
CA PHE A 385 -6.19 -30.83 -13.07
C PHE A 385 -5.69 -31.87 -12.08
N TYR A 386 -6.51 -32.88 -11.76
CA TYR A 386 -6.08 -33.99 -10.93
C TYR A 386 -4.98 -34.83 -11.61
N LEU A 387 -5.09 -35.07 -12.93
CA LEU A 387 -4.08 -35.79 -13.71
C LEU A 387 -2.70 -35.09 -13.69
N ILE A 388 -2.70 -33.75 -13.69
CA ILE A 388 -1.48 -32.91 -13.67
C ILE A 388 -1.20 -32.28 -12.30
N LYS A 389 -1.79 -32.81 -11.21
CA LYS A 389 -1.71 -32.18 -9.88
C LYS A 389 -0.29 -31.96 -9.38
N ASN A 390 0.61 -32.90 -9.68
CA ASN A 390 2.02 -32.81 -9.29
C ASN A 390 2.71 -31.65 -10.04
N GLU A 391 2.43 -31.51 -11.34
CA GLU A 391 2.95 -30.42 -12.15
C GLU A 391 2.37 -29.06 -11.71
N LEU A 392 1.09 -29.01 -11.30
CA LEU A 392 0.48 -27.79 -10.76
C LEU A 392 1.12 -27.35 -9.44
N GLU A 393 1.43 -28.30 -8.56
CA GLU A 393 2.09 -28.04 -7.26
C GLU A 393 3.53 -27.57 -7.44
N GLU A 394 4.31 -28.28 -8.25
CA GLU A 394 5.70 -27.93 -8.56
C GLU A 394 5.84 -26.54 -9.19
N LEU A 395 4.97 -26.24 -10.16
CA LEU A 395 4.96 -24.94 -10.84
C LEU A 395 4.22 -23.87 -10.02
N LYS A 396 3.71 -24.19 -8.83
CA LYS A 396 2.93 -23.28 -7.96
C LYS A 396 1.77 -22.60 -8.70
N ILE A 397 1.16 -23.30 -9.66
CA ILE A 397 0.13 -22.73 -10.55
C ILE A 397 -1.15 -22.37 -9.79
N VAL A 398 -1.54 -23.19 -8.80
CA VAL A 398 -2.79 -22.98 -8.02
C VAL A 398 -2.76 -21.67 -7.24
N GLU A 399 -1.59 -21.32 -6.68
CA GLU A 399 -1.37 -20.11 -5.89
C GLU A 399 -1.04 -18.91 -6.79
N ASN A 400 -0.76 -19.14 -8.08
CA ASN A 400 -0.35 -18.09 -9.01
C ASN A 400 -1.50 -17.09 -9.26
N PRO A 401 -1.26 -15.77 -9.14
CA PRO A 401 -2.28 -14.75 -9.40
C PRO A 401 -2.90 -14.81 -10.80
N PHE A 402 -2.13 -15.19 -11.83
CA PHE A 402 -2.64 -15.29 -13.18
C PHE A 402 -3.58 -16.50 -13.39
N MET A 403 -3.54 -17.50 -12.51
CA MET A 403 -4.42 -18.66 -12.59
C MET A 403 -5.80 -18.43 -11.95
N GLN A 404 -5.95 -17.41 -11.09
CA GLN A 404 -7.14 -17.23 -10.26
C GLN A 404 -8.43 -17.08 -11.08
N ALA A 405 -8.39 -16.33 -12.19
CA ALA A 405 -9.55 -16.15 -13.06
C ALA A 405 -10.06 -17.47 -13.67
N ILE A 406 -9.14 -18.39 -14.00
CA ILE A 406 -9.48 -19.71 -14.51
C ILE A 406 -10.05 -20.60 -13.40
N LEU A 407 -9.47 -20.55 -12.19
CA LEU A 407 -9.97 -21.31 -11.04
C LEU A 407 -11.37 -20.86 -10.63
N VAL A 408 -11.65 -19.55 -10.63
CA VAL A 408 -12.99 -19.01 -10.39
C VAL A 408 -13.96 -19.48 -11.49
N SER A 409 -13.56 -19.46 -12.76
CA SER A 409 -14.39 -19.98 -13.85
C SER A 409 -14.80 -21.44 -13.66
N ILE A 410 -13.93 -22.29 -13.09
CA ILE A 410 -14.19 -23.72 -12.88
C ILE A 410 -14.99 -23.95 -11.60
N PHE A 411 -14.45 -23.49 -10.47
CA PHE A 411 -14.93 -23.83 -9.12
C PHE A 411 -15.92 -22.81 -8.54
N GLY A 412 -16.09 -21.66 -9.19
CA GLY A 412 -16.88 -20.55 -8.68
C GLY A 412 -16.17 -19.78 -7.57
N SER A 413 -16.81 -18.71 -7.13
CA SER A 413 -16.36 -17.83 -6.05
C SER A 413 -17.57 -17.30 -5.28
N ASP A 414 -17.33 -16.33 -4.41
CA ASP A 414 -18.39 -15.61 -3.71
C ASP A 414 -19.20 -14.68 -4.62
N PHE A 415 -18.68 -14.38 -5.81
CA PHE A 415 -19.31 -13.47 -6.78
C PHE A 415 -19.68 -14.14 -8.10
N SER A 416 -19.15 -15.34 -8.38
CA SER A 416 -19.35 -16.05 -9.63
C SER A 416 -19.77 -17.49 -9.40
N LEU A 417 -20.75 -17.97 -10.16
CA LEU A 417 -21.14 -19.37 -10.14
C LEU A 417 -20.03 -20.23 -10.77
N PRO A 418 -19.88 -21.50 -10.36
CA PRO A 418 -18.99 -22.43 -11.04
C PRO A 418 -19.39 -22.59 -12.51
N ARG A 419 -18.42 -22.96 -13.34
CA ARG A 419 -18.57 -23.12 -14.80
C ARG A 419 -18.98 -21.82 -15.52
N THR A 420 -18.43 -20.68 -15.12
CA THR A 420 -18.67 -19.36 -15.75
C THR A 420 -17.50 -18.96 -16.66
N THR A 421 -17.73 -18.84 -17.96
CA THR A 421 -16.73 -18.49 -18.99
C THR A 421 -16.76 -17.00 -19.38
N GLY A 422 -15.77 -16.56 -20.18
CA GLY A 422 -15.79 -15.20 -20.76
C GLY A 422 -17.03 -14.95 -21.64
N ALA A 423 -17.49 -15.98 -22.36
CA ALA A 423 -18.76 -15.92 -23.10
C ALA A 423 -19.97 -15.76 -22.16
N ASP A 424 -20.02 -16.47 -21.02
CA ASP A 424 -21.11 -16.32 -20.05
C ASP A 424 -21.14 -14.91 -19.44
N TYR A 425 -19.97 -14.34 -19.15
CA TYR A 425 -19.86 -12.95 -18.71
C TYR A 425 -20.42 -11.96 -19.72
N GLN A 426 -20.10 -12.12 -21.02
CA GLN A 426 -20.66 -11.25 -22.07
C GLN A 426 -22.18 -11.35 -22.14
N ILE A 427 -22.72 -12.58 -22.03
CA ILE A 427 -24.18 -12.83 -22.02
C ILE A 427 -24.83 -12.19 -20.79
N ASP A 428 -24.23 -12.33 -19.61
CA ASP A 428 -24.75 -11.74 -18.36
C ASP A 428 -24.77 -10.21 -18.41
N VAL A 429 -23.69 -9.57 -18.88
CA VAL A 429 -23.64 -8.10 -19.07
C VAL A 429 -24.71 -7.63 -20.04
N TYR A 430 -24.89 -8.33 -21.16
CA TYR A 430 -25.91 -7.98 -22.15
C TYR A 430 -27.33 -8.15 -21.57
N ALA A 431 -27.60 -9.25 -20.88
CA ALA A 431 -28.91 -9.54 -20.29
C ALA A 431 -29.29 -8.52 -19.20
N ARG A 432 -28.35 -8.22 -18.28
CA ARG A 432 -28.56 -7.26 -17.19
C ARG A 432 -28.63 -5.81 -17.65
N SER A 433 -28.22 -5.52 -18.88
CA SER A 433 -28.31 -4.18 -19.47
C SER A 433 -29.56 -3.97 -20.33
N ASP A 434 -30.59 -4.80 -20.13
CA ASP A 434 -31.82 -4.78 -20.94
C ASP A 434 -31.50 -4.98 -22.44
N PHE A 435 -30.67 -5.99 -22.71
CA PHE A 435 -30.26 -6.39 -24.05
C PHE A 435 -29.56 -5.25 -24.84
N ASN A 436 -28.78 -4.41 -24.15
CA ASN A 436 -28.15 -3.24 -24.72
C ASN A 436 -26.71 -3.53 -25.21
N MET A 437 -26.58 -3.66 -26.53
CA MET A 437 -25.29 -3.94 -27.19
C MET A 437 -24.25 -2.82 -27.01
N VAL A 438 -24.68 -1.55 -26.91
CA VAL A 438 -23.76 -0.42 -26.65
C VAL A 438 -23.12 -0.56 -25.27
N THR A 439 -23.90 -0.99 -24.28
CA THR A 439 -23.40 -1.26 -22.93
C THR A 439 -22.39 -2.41 -22.92
N LEU A 440 -22.66 -3.49 -23.66
CA LEU A 440 -21.71 -4.59 -23.83
C LEU A 440 -20.40 -4.11 -24.47
N LEU A 441 -20.46 -3.40 -25.60
CA LEU A 441 -19.25 -2.88 -26.28
C LEU A 441 -18.44 -1.94 -25.39
N LYS A 442 -19.12 -1.06 -24.66
CA LYS A 442 -18.49 -0.17 -23.68
C LYS A 442 -17.79 -1.00 -22.60
N ARG A 443 -18.46 -2.02 -22.06
CA ARG A 443 -17.90 -2.89 -21.01
C ARG A 443 -16.69 -3.68 -21.51
N LEU A 444 -16.74 -4.21 -22.73
CA LEU A 444 -15.60 -4.89 -23.35
C LEU A 444 -14.39 -3.95 -23.53
N THR A 445 -14.64 -2.72 -24.01
CA THR A 445 -13.60 -1.69 -24.15
C THR A 445 -13.01 -1.31 -22.78
N GLU A 446 -13.85 -1.17 -21.75
CA GLU A 446 -13.41 -0.93 -20.37
C GLU A 446 -12.54 -2.07 -19.86
N VAL A 447 -12.92 -3.33 -20.09
CA VAL A 447 -12.13 -4.50 -19.69
C VAL A 447 -10.76 -4.49 -20.37
N THR A 448 -10.70 -4.28 -21.69
CA THR A 448 -9.42 -4.17 -22.42
C THR A 448 -8.56 -3.01 -21.89
N ARG A 449 -9.17 -1.87 -21.54
CA ARG A 449 -8.47 -0.73 -20.91
C ARG A 449 -7.97 -1.05 -19.49
N GLU A 450 -8.76 -1.70 -18.65
CA GLU A 450 -8.32 -2.02 -17.29
C GLU A 450 -7.12 -2.98 -17.33
N CYS A 451 -7.15 -3.98 -18.21
CA CYS A 451 -6.05 -4.91 -18.44
C CYS A 451 -4.74 -4.22 -18.86
N SER A 452 -4.81 -3.09 -19.56
CA SER A 452 -3.62 -2.34 -19.96
C SER A 452 -2.91 -1.63 -18.78
N THR A 453 -3.60 -1.46 -17.66
CA THR A 453 -3.08 -0.80 -16.45
C THR A 453 -2.86 -1.76 -15.29
N ASN A 454 -3.69 -2.80 -15.18
CA ASN A 454 -3.62 -3.84 -14.18
C ASN A 454 -3.66 -5.21 -14.87
N TRP A 455 -2.49 -5.84 -15.03
CA TRP A 455 -2.35 -7.18 -15.60
C TRP A 455 -2.92 -8.33 -14.75
N LEU A 456 -3.43 -8.06 -13.54
CA LEU A 456 -4.13 -9.05 -12.71
C LEU A 456 -5.65 -8.86 -12.72
N TYR A 457 -6.16 -7.86 -13.43
CA TYR A 457 -7.59 -7.63 -13.55
C TYR A 457 -8.25 -8.69 -14.44
N ASP A 458 -9.34 -9.28 -13.96
CA ASP A 458 -10.30 -10.07 -14.75
C ASP A 458 -11.71 -9.66 -14.31
N PRO A 459 -12.69 -9.54 -15.22
CA PRO A 459 -14.04 -9.18 -14.82
C PRO A 459 -14.81 -10.27 -14.06
N ILE A 460 -14.32 -11.52 -14.03
CA ILE A 460 -14.87 -12.62 -13.26
C ILE A 460 -14.03 -12.79 -11.99
N GLU A 461 -14.43 -12.08 -10.92
CA GLU A 461 -13.65 -11.91 -9.69
C GLU A 461 -14.03 -12.90 -8.56
N GLY A 462 -13.22 -12.90 -7.50
CA GLY A 462 -13.49 -13.60 -6.23
C GLY A 462 -12.42 -14.62 -5.85
N THR A 463 -12.55 -15.17 -4.63
CA THR A 463 -11.65 -16.25 -4.16
C THR A 463 -12.21 -17.59 -4.65
N PRO A 464 -11.43 -18.43 -5.34
CA PRO A 464 -11.93 -19.69 -5.87
C PRO A 464 -12.22 -20.70 -4.74
N ARG A 465 -13.34 -21.44 -4.88
CA ARG A 465 -13.76 -22.50 -3.95
C ARG A 465 -13.08 -23.83 -4.29
N LEU A 466 -11.79 -23.91 -3.99
CA LEU A 466 -10.95 -25.05 -4.36
C LEU A 466 -11.25 -26.31 -3.52
N PRO A 467 -11.16 -27.52 -4.12
CA PRO A 467 -11.32 -28.77 -3.38
C PRO A 467 -10.11 -29.09 -2.49
N THR A 468 -10.31 -29.92 -1.47
CA THR A 468 -9.27 -30.24 -0.47
C THR A 468 -8.03 -30.85 -1.12
N TRP A 469 -8.15 -31.75 -2.10
CA TRP A 469 -6.97 -32.33 -2.77
C TRP A 469 -6.09 -31.29 -3.49
N LEU A 470 -6.66 -30.16 -3.91
CA LEU A 470 -5.95 -29.07 -4.59
C LEU A 470 -5.42 -28.01 -3.60
N CYS A 471 -5.90 -28.02 -2.34
CA CYS A 471 -5.49 -27.07 -1.30
C CYS A 471 -5.39 -27.70 0.11
N TRP A 472 -4.78 -28.89 0.19
CA TRP A 472 -4.75 -29.79 1.37
C TRP A 472 -4.20 -29.18 2.65
N TRP A 473 -3.47 -28.07 2.53
CA TRP A 473 -2.83 -27.34 3.61
C TRP A 473 -3.73 -26.32 4.32
N LYS A 474 -4.93 -26.06 3.77
CA LYS A 474 -5.93 -25.23 4.47
C LYS A 474 -6.47 -26.04 5.65
N GLY A 475 -6.02 -25.70 6.87
CA GLY A 475 -6.43 -26.34 8.12
C GLY A 475 -5.42 -26.22 9.27
N LEU A 476 -4.18 -25.77 9.04
CA LEU A 476 -3.26 -25.42 10.12
C LEU A 476 -3.63 -24.03 10.70
N GLU A 477 -4.02 -23.99 11.97
CA GLU A 477 -4.58 -22.82 12.65
C GLU A 477 -3.74 -22.45 13.89
N PRO A 478 -2.80 -21.49 13.77
CA PRO A 478 -2.00 -21.10 14.92
C PRO A 478 -2.45 -19.78 15.58
N GLU A 479 -2.15 -19.61 16.88
CA GLU A 479 -2.61 -18.51 17.74
C GLU A 479 -1.57 -18.15 18.83
N ILE A 480 -1.56 -16.90 19.33
CA ILE A 480 -0.76 -16.47 20.49
C ILE A 480 -1.71 -16.08 21.64
N VAL A 481 -1.49 -16.61 22.84
CA VAL A 481 -2.33 -16.41 24.05
C VAL A 481 -1.51 -15.82 25.19
N THR A 482 -1.97 -14.73 25.82
CA THR A 482 -1.29 -14.06 26.96
C THR A 482 -1.96 -14.43 28.29
N GLU A 483 -1.21 -14.83 29.33
CA GLU A 483 -1.80 -15.40 30.55
C GLU A 483 -2.36 -14.37 31.57
N ILE A 484 -1.92 -13.11 31.57
CA ILE A 484 -2.34 -12.05 32.53
C ILE A 484 -2.67 -10.76 31.78
N ASP A 485 -3.80 -10.11 32.09
CA ASP A 485 -4.29 -8.92 31.37
C ASP A 485 -3.31 -7.73 31.39
N ARG A 486 -2.58 -7.49 32.50
CA ARG A 486 -1.49 -6.50 32.61
C ARG A 486 -0.48 -6.83 33.73
N THR A 487 0.81 -6.66 33.43
CA THR A 487 1.93 -6.75 34.39
C THR A 487 2.44 -5.34 34.74
N PHE A 488 2.97 -5.11 35.95
CA PHE A 488 3.59 -3.82 36.27
C PHE A 488 4.92 -3.65 35.52
N ALA A 489 5.15 -2.46 34.98
CA ALA A 489 6.39 -2.13 34.29
C ALA A 489 7.59 -2.37 35.24
N GLY A 490 8.48 -3.31 34.90
CA GLY A 490 9.60 -3.75 35.75
C GLY A 490 9.48 -5.14 36.39
N GLN A 491 8.47 -5.96 36.03
CA GLN A 491 8.29 -7.37 36.45
C GLN A 491 8.35 -8.37 35.26
N ASN A 492 8.32 -9.69 35.47
CA ASN A 492 8.31 -10.69 34.37
C ASN A 492 6.91 -10.87 33.76
N ALA A 493 6.83 -11.12 32.45
CA ALA A 493 5.60 -11.36 31.68
C ALA A 493 5.65 -12.70 30.91
N GLU A 494 4.48 -13.31 30.65
CA GLU A 494 4.35 -14.66 30.05
C GLU A 494 3.28 -14.73 28.93
N PHE A 495 3.52 -15.58 27.92
CA PHE A 495 2.57 -15.91 26.84
C PHE A 495 2.78 -17.33 26.28
N SER A 496 1.83 -17.81 25.47
CA SER A 496 1.84 -19.11 24.80
C SER A 496 1.60 -19.01 23.29
N ILE A 497 2.15 -19.92 22.49
CA ILE A 497 1.83 -20.13 21.06
C ILE A 497 1.09 -21.46 20.91
N LEU A 498 -0.12 -21.43 20.35
CA LEU A 498 -0.96 -22.58 20.04
C LEU A 498 -0.90 -22.91 18.56
N ILE A 499 -0.88 -24.18 18.18
CA ILE A 499 -0.96 -24.64 16.79
C ILE A 499 -1.97 -25.77 16.70
N ARG A 500 -3.12 -25.51 16.08
CA ARG A 500 -4.17 -26.51 15.84
C ARG A 500 -4.06 -27.10 14.45
N ASN A 501 -4.13 -28.43 14.34
CA ASN A 501 -4.15 -29.12 13.06
C ASN A 501 -5.57 -29.56 12.68
N SER A 502 -6.27 -28.75 11.89
CA SER A 502 -7.61 -29.04 11.34
C SER A 502 -7.59 -29.64 9.93
N THR A 503 -6.41 -30.02 9.40
CA THR A 503 -6.25 -30.47 8.00
C THR A 503 -6.84 -31.85 7.73
N GLY A 504 -7.19 -32.61 8.77
CA GLY A 504 -7.62 -34.00 8.67
C GLY A 504 -6.49 -34.98 8.34
N ARG A 505 -5.22 -34.53 8.39
CA ARG A 505 -4.01 -35.32 8.17
C ARG A 505 -2.98 -35.00 9.25
N ASP A 506 -2.10 -35.93 9.54
CA ASP A 506 -0.96 -35.66 10.43
C ASP A 506 0.05 -34.78 9.71
N LEU A 507 0.65 -33.83 10.45
CA LEU A 507 1.62 -32.89 9.92
C LEU A 507 2.97 -33.06 10.61
N ASP A 508 4.04 -33.09 9.82
CA ASP A 508 5.42 -33.27 10.26
C ASP A 508 6.30 -32.06 9.92
N ASN A 509 7.44 -31.95 10.61
CA ASN A 509 8.49 -30.96 10.34
C ASN A 509 8.02 -29.49 10.39
N ILE A 510 7.27 -29.13 11.43
CA ILE A 510 6.81 -27.77 11.65
C ILE A 510 7.92 -26.98 12.35
N SER A 511 8.27 -25.80 11.83
CA SER A 511 9.17 -24.86 12.51
C SER A 511 8.36 -23.72 13.12
N VAL A 512 8.77 -23.22 14.29
CA VAL A 512 8.18 -22.04 14.96
C VAL A 512 9.29 -21.10 15.35
N SER A 513 9.45 -19.98 14.66
CA SER A 513 10.34 -18.90 15.11
C SER A 513 9.53 -17.82 15.82
N TYR A 514 10.08 -17.20 16.86
CA TYR A 514 9.40 -16.09 17.54
C TYR A 514 10.38 -15.02 18.04
N SER A 515 9.93 -13.76 18.10
CA SER A 515 10.63 -12.62 18.68
C SER A 515 9.73 -11.82 19.63
N ILE A 516 10.33 -11.28 20.70
CA ILE A 516 9.68 -10.39 21.67
C ILE A 516 10.33 -9.01 21.56
N GLU A 517 9.56 -7.96 21.34
CA GLU A 517 10.03 -6.60 21.11
C GLU A 517 9.33 -5.61 22.05
N ASP A 518 10.01 -4.57 22.54
CA ASP A 518 9.31 -3.46 23.24
C ASP A 518 8.56 -2.53 22.25
N LEU A 519 7.91 -1.48 22.76
CA LEU A 519 7.25 -0.46 21.92
C LEU A 519 8.20 0.20 20.93
N GLU A 520 9.48 0.26 21.29
CA GLU A 520 10.49 0.81 20.41
C GLU A 520 10.78 -0.20 19.26
N ARG A 521 10.71 -1.54 19.45
CA ARG A 521 11.17 -2.66 18.56
C ARG A 521 12.47 -3.28 19.03
N THR A 522 12.97 -2.87 20.19
CA THR A 522 14.18 -3.48 20.70
C THR A 522 13.84 -4.90 21.10
N ALA A 523 14.46 -5.87 20.42
CA ALA A 523 14.24 -7.29 20.65
C ALA A 523 14.80 -7.68 22.03
N ILE A 524 13.91 -8.21 22.87
CA ILE A 524 14.20 -8.71 24.22
C ILE A 524 14.54 -10.21 24.19
N ASP A 525 13.90 -10.97 23.29
CA ASP A 525 14.16 -12.40 23.07
C ASP A 525 13.88 -12.78 21.61
N ASN A 526 14.58 -13.79 21.08
CA ASN A 526 14.39 -14.34 19.73
C ASN A 526 14.85 -15.81 19.68
N ASN A 527 13.98 -16.73 19.26
CA ASN A 527 14.27 -18.17 19.22
C ASN A 527 13.60 -18.88 18.04
N VAL A 528 14.12 -20.06 17.68
CA VAL A 528 13.52 -20.99 16.71
C VAL A 528 13.33 -22.34 17.37
N LEU A 529 12.10 -22.84 17.33
CA LEU A 529 11.66 -24.11 17.86
C LEU A 529 11.25 -25.02 16.70
N SER A 530 11.43 -26.33 16.87
CA SER A 530 10.97 -27.32 15.90
C SER A 530 9.96 -28.24 16.58
N ILE A 531 8.83 -28.43 15.91
CA ILE A 531 7.78 -29.37 16.29
C ILE A 531 7.85 -30.52 15.27
N PRO A 532 8.30 -31.70 15.70
CA PRO A 532 8.51 -32.82 14.78
C PRO A 532 7.19 -33.33 14.18
N PHE A 533 6.08 -33.23 14.93
CA PHE A 533 4.82 -33.86 14.59
C PHE A 533 3.62 -33.20 15.32
N ILE A 534 2.48 -33.06 14.63
CA ILE A 534 1.17 -32.68 15.20
C ILE A 534 0.09 -33.58 14.57
N GLU A 535 -0.63 -34.35 15.40
CA GLU A 535 -1.72 -35.24 14.94
C GLU A 535 -2.92 -34.46 14.41
N ALA A 536 -3.70 -35.07 13.51
CA ALA A 536 -4.96 -34.49 13.06
C ALA A 536 -5.92 -34.24 14.24
N GLY A 537 -6.34 -33.00 14.44
CA GLY A 537 -7.20 -32.55 15.54
C GLY A 537 -6.46 -32.12 16.80
N GLU A 538 -5.13 -32.29 16.88
CA GLU A 538 -4.31 -31.88 18.02
C GLU A 538 -4.12 -30.36 18.08
N ILE A 539 -3.98 -29.82 19.30
CA ILE A 539 -3.53 -28.45 19.58
C ILE A 539 -2.20 -28.53 20.33
N HIS A 540 -1.11 -28.16 19.67
CA HIS A 540 0.21 -28.07 20.29
C HIS A 540 0.40 -26.72 21.00
N VAL A 541 1.05 -26.69 22.18
CA VAL A 541 1.19 -25.48 23.02
C VAL A 541 2.65 -25.24 23.43
N LEU A 542 3.17 -24.04 23.15
CA LEU A 542 4.51 -23.59 23.54
C LEU A 542 4.40 -22.42 24.53
N ARG A 543 4.99 -22.48 25.73
CA ARG A 543 4.93 -21.41 26.76
C ARG A 543 6.26 -20.67 26.89
N ILE A 544 6.23 -19.33 26.99
CA ILE A 544 7.40 -18.44 26.94
C ILE A 544 7.26 -17.32 28.01
N SER A 545 8.36 -16.99 28.71
CA SER A 545 8.43 -16.00 29.81
C SER A 545 9.64 -15.06 29.64
N PHE A 546 9.50 -13.75 29.95
CA PHE A 546 10.56 -12.74 29.75
C PHE A 546 10.48 -11.52 30.70
N PRO A 547 11.59 -10.78 30.94
CA PRO A 547 11.63 -9.63 31.86
C PRO A 547 11.22 -8.28 31.23
N THR A 548 10.58 -7.36 31.99
CA THR A 548 10.14 -6.03 31.54
C THR A 548 10.88 -4.83 32.18
N LYS A 549 10.77 -3.62 31.59
CA LYS A 549 11.39 -2.36 32.03
C LYS A 549 10.37 -1.35 32.56
N ARG A 550 10.74 -0.50 33.53
CA ARG A 550 9.84 0.45 34.25
C ARG A 550 9.24 1.57 33.40
N GLU A 551 9.93 1.98 32.33
CA GLU A 551 9.51 3.08 31.45
C GLU A 551 8.74 2.59 30.21
N ILE A 552 8.62 1.27 30.04
CA ILE A 552 8.01 0.65 28.86
C ILE A 552 6.57 0.23 29.19
N THR A 553 5.63 0.68 28.35
CA THR A 553 4.21 0.49 28.60
C THR A 553 3.60 -0.72 27.88
N ALA A 554 4.33 -1.38 26.96
CA ALA A 554 3.91 -2.64 26.31
C ALA A 554 5.06 -3.38 25.59
N TYR A 555 4.85 -4.66 25.28
CA TYR A 555 5.74 -5.54 24.49
C TYR A 555 4.95 -6.27 23.39
N ASN A 556 5.54 -6.44 22.20
CA ASN A 556 4.99 -7.20 21.07
C ASN A 556 5.67 -8.57 20.96
N VAL A 557 4.89 -9.61 20.68
CA VAL A 557 5.34 -10.95 20.33
C VAL A 557 5.07 -11.17 18.86
N ILE A 558 6.05 -11.62 18.08
CA ILE A 558 5.92 -11.98 16.66
C ILE A 558 6.32 -13.46 16.54
N ALA A 559 5.56 -14.27 15.80
CA ALA A 559 5.92 -15.66 15.54
C ALA A 559 5.69 -16.04 14.07
N GLU A 560 6.51 -16.93 13.51
CA GLU A 560 6.39 -17.51 12.17
C GLU A 560 6.41 -19.03 12.26
N ILE A 561 5.46 -19.68 11.57
CA ILE A 561 5.30 -21.12 11.54
C ILE A 561 5.56 -21.63 10.13
N GLY A 562 6.62 -22.41 9.95
CA GLY A 562 6.96 -23.05 8.69
C GLY A 562 6.46 -24.49 8.62
N PHE A 563 5.86 -24.89 7.48
CA PHE A 563 5.54 -26.30 7.19
C PHE A 563 5.50 -26.54 5.67
N ALA A 564 5.98 -27.69 5.18
CA ALA A 564 5.90 -28.07 3.76
C ALA A 564 6.31 -26.96 2.75
N GLY A 565 7.34 -26.18 3.07
CA GLY A 565 7.81 -25.06 2.23
C GLY A 565 6.92 -23.81 2.26
N ARG A 566 5.95 -23.74 3.17
CA ARG A 566 5.06 -22.60 3.44
C ARG A 566 5.38 -21.95 4.79
N GLN A 567 4.95 -20.70 4.98
CA GLN A 567 5.12 -19.92 6.21
C GLN A 567 3.80 -19.23 6.61
N ILE A 568 3.48 -19.24 7.91
CA ILE A 568 2.32 -18.56 8.52
C ILE A 568 2.84 -17.59 9.60
N ASN A 569 2.45 -16.32 9.56
CA ASN A 569 2.93 -15.30 10.51
C ASN A 569 1.84 -14.88 11.51
N LEU A 570 2.24 -14.62 12.76
CA LEU A 570 1.40 -14.27 13.92
C LEU A 570 2.01 -13.11 14.70
N ALA A 571 1.19 -12.30 15.37
CA ALA A 571 1.66 -11.28 16.30
C ALA A 571 0.65 -11.00 17.42
N SER A 572 1.13 -10.59 18.61
CA SER A 572 0.32 -10.19 19.77
C SER A 572 1.03 -9.11 20.62
N THR A 573 0.32 -8.42 21.53
CA THR A 573 0.89 -7.34 22.37
C THR A 573 0.47 -7.50 23.84
N ILE A 574 1.41 -7.32 24.77
CA ILE A 574 1.23 -7.38 26.24
C ILE A 574 1.37 -5.96 26.82
N ASN A 575 0.35 -5.42 27.52
CA ASN A 575 0.32 -4.03 28.04
C ASN A 575 0.63 -3.91 29.55
N MET A 576 1.22 -2.79 29.99
CA MET A 576 1.68 -2.53 31.38
C MET A 576 0.94 -1.36 32.09
N TYR A 577 1.02 -1.26 33.43
CA TYR A 577 0.54 -0.11 34.24
C TYR A 577 1.66 0.95 34.49
N TRP A 578 1.35 2.28 34.50
CA TRP A 578 2.33 3.41 34.63
C TRP A 578 1.84 4.67 35.42
N VAL A 579 2.80 5.50 35.91
CA VAL A 579 2.60 6.80 36.62
C VAL A 579 3.62 7.85 36.11
N ASN A 580 3.18 9.10 35.84
CA ASN A 580 4.01 10.20 35.33
C ASN A 580 3.90 11.47 36.22
N ALA A 581 4.98 12.24 36.36
CA ALA A 581 5.04 13.38 37.29
C ALA A 581 5.95 14.54 36.80
N THR A 582 5.59 15.81 37.07
CA THR A 582 6.39 17.00 36.69
C THR A 582 6.45 18.08 37.79
N ILE A 583 7.52 18.89 37.84
CA ILE A 583 7.72 19.99 38.83
C ILE A 583 8.52 21.17 38.26
N LYS A 584 8.16 22.42 38.64
CA LYS A 584 8.75 23.69 38.15
C LYS A 584 8.89 24.74 39.28
N PRO A 585 10.04 25.44 39.41
CA PRO A 585 10.18 26.57 40.32
C PRO A 585 9.48 27.83 39.77
N ARG A 586 9.02 28.73 40.64
CA ARG A 586 8.38 30.01 40.27
C ARG A 586 9.34 31.21 40.26
N THR A 587 10.56 31.04 40.76
CA THR A 587 11.59 32.08 40.81
C THR A 587 12.87 31.61 40.12
N THR A 588 13.58 32.53 39.48
CA THR A 588 14.85 32.24 38.80
C THR A 588 16.07 32.45 39.71
N THR A 589 15.99 33.39 40.66
CA THR A 589 17.06 33.71 41.62
C THR A 589 16.47 34.07 42.98
N GLN A 590 17.11 33.63 44.07
CA GLN A 590 16.75 33.97 45.46
C GLN A 590 18.00 34.10 46.33
N PHE A 591 17.96 34.89 47.42
CA PHE A 591 19.04 34.90 48.40
C PHE A 591 18.71 33.96 49.56
N ALA A 592 19.70 33.21 50.04
CA ALA A 592 19.54 32.36 51.23
C ALA A 592 19.55 33.23 52.49
N ASP A 593 18.40 33.79 52.84
CA ASP A 593 18.18 34.63 54.02
C ASP A 593 17.61 33.85 55.23
N GLY A 594 17.45 32.52 55.10
CA GLY A 594 16.93 31.66 56.17
C GLY A 594 15.47 31.89 56.55
N LYS A 595 14.71 32.70 55.80
CA LYS A 595 13.33 33.07 56.14
C LYS A 595 12.36 32.95 54.97
N THR A 596 12.81 33.21 53.75
CA THR A 596 11.93 33.27 52.57
C THR A 596 11.76 31.86 51.94
N PRO A 597 10.52 31.34 51.78
CA PRO A 597 10.29 30.01 51.21
C PRO A 597 10.42 29.98 49.68
N ILE A 598 10.76 28.81 49.13
CA ILE A 598 10.80 28.58 47.68
C ILE A 598 9.40 28.28 47.15
N LEU A 599 9.02 28.97 46.07
CA LEU A 599 7.73 28.78 45.40
C LEU A 599 7.87 27.84 44.20
N PHE A 600 6.92 26.91 44.01
CA PHE A 600 6.91 25.92 42.91
C PHE A 600 5.49 25.52 42.49
N SER A 601 5.41 24.79 41.36
CA SER A 601 4.20 24.14 40.84
C SER A 601 4.53 22.79 40.18
N GLY A 602 3.70 21.77 40.32
CA GLY A 602 3.86 20.43 39.75
C GLY A 602 2.54 19.77 39.34
N GLU A 603 2.64 18.67 38.57
CA GLU A 603 1.51 17.94 37.98
C GLU A 603 1.78 16.42 38.05
N ILE A 604 0.77 15.60 38.36
CA ILE A 604 0.86 14.13 38.43
C ILE A 604 -0.27 13.48 37.62
N GLU A 605 0.03 12.45 36.82
CA GLU A 605 -0.90 11.72 35.95
C GLU A 605 -0.65 10.19 36.01
N THR A 606 -1.70 9.36 35.97
CA THR A 606 -1.58 7.88 35.97
C THR A 606 -2.69 7.18 35.18
N ASN A 607 -2.37 6.00 34.60
CA ASN A 607 -3.36 5.10 33.99
C ASN A 607 -3.91 4.02 34.95
N TYR A 608 -3.61 4.15 36.25
CA TYR A 608 -4.09 3.22 37.26
C TYR A 608 -5.61 3.33 37.42
N PRO A 609 -6.38 2.22 37.39
CA PRO A 609 -7.84 2.28 37.28
C PRO A 609 -8.56 2.64 38.60
N ARG A 610 -7.83 2.93 39.69
CA ARG A 610 -8.40 3.20 41.02
C ARG A 610 -7.68 4.36 41.70
N LYS A 611 -8.37 5.09 42.59
CA LYS A 611 -7.73 6.12 43.43
C LYS A 611 -6.62 5.51 44.28
N SER A 612 -5.47 6.18 44.35
CA SER A 612 -4.30 5.69 45.09
C SER A 612 -3.70 6.76 45.97
N LYS A 613 -3.28 6.38 47.18
CA LYS A 613 -2.49 7.25 48.06
C LYS A 613 -1.01 7.06 47.76
N VAL A 614 -0.31 8.16 47.57
CA VAL A 614 1.13 8.20 47.32
C VAL A 614 1.80 9.20 48.26
N VAL A 615 3.01 8.88 48.70
CA VAL A 615 3.84 9.82 49.46
C VAL A 615 4.61 10.68 48.45
N CYS A 616 4.44 12.01 48.51
CA CYS A 616 5.12 12.96 47.65
C CYS A 616 6.26 13.66 48.39
N LYS A 617 7.49 13.50 47.91
CA LYS A 617 8.69 14.11 48.49
C LYS A 617 9.32 15.10 47.51
N ILE A 618 9.49 16.36 47.94
CA ILE A 618 10.14 17.42 47.17
C ILE A 618 11.47 17.81 47.83
N ASN A 619 12.57 17.69 47.08
CA ASN A 619 13.92 18.04 47.53
C ASN A 619 14.49 19.22 46.73
N VAL A 620 15.16 20.15 47.40
CA VAL A 620 16.06 21.13 46.76
C VAL A 620 17.45 20.51 46.71
N LEU A 621 17.87 20.13 45.52
CA LEU A 621 19.20 19.60 45.27
C LEU A 621 20.11 20.73 44.82
N ALA A 622 21.28 20.86 45.43
CA ALA A 622 22.41 21.56 44.81
C ALA A 622 23.30 20.50 44.17
N PRO A 623 23.23 20.30 42.84
CA PRO A 623 24.02 19.27 42.16
C PRO A 623 25.52 19.44 42.39
N ASN A 624 26.01 20.68 42.46
CA ASN A 624 27.43 20.98 42.70
C ASN A 624 27.92 20.56 44.09
N LEU A 625 27.02 20.49 45.07
CA LEU A 625 27.33 20.10 46.44
C LEU A 625 26.92 18.66 46.74
N GLU A 626 26.38 17.95 45.73
CA GLU A 626 25.86 16.57 45.80
C GLU A 626 24.96 16.29 47.01
N ARG A 627 24.22 17.30 47.48
CA ARG A 627 23.41 17.18 48.69
C ARG A 627 22.05 17.84 48.54
N ILE A 628 21.13 17.36 49.37
CA ILE A 628 19.81 17.96 49.58
C ILE A 628 19.99 19.13 50.54
N ILE A 629 19.73 20.35 50.08
CA ILE A 629 19.83 21.57 50.90
C ILE A 629 18.57 21.75 51.75
N SER A 630 17.41 21.32 51.24
CA SER A 630 16.13 21.40 51.93
C SER A 630 15.17 20.36 51.35
N SER A 631 14.24 19.85 52.14
CA SER A 631 13.25 18.87 51.71
C SER A 631 11.90 19.09 52.37
N SER A 632 10.84 18.76 51.65
CA SER A 632 9.45 18.75 52.14
C SER A 632 8.78 17.46 51.70
N THR A 633 7.84 16.94 52.48
CA THR A 633 7.14 15.67 52.22
C THR A 633 5.70 15.76 52.71
N GLU A 634 4.76 15.24 51.91
CA GLU A 634 3.34 15.24 52.23
C GLU A 634 2.64 14.05 51.55
N ASP A 635 1.56 13.55 52.15
CA ASP A 635 0.73 12.49 51.57
C ASP A 635 -0.29 13.07 50.57
N LEU A 636 -0.38 12.48 49.38
CA LEU A 636 -1.28 12.91 48.31
C LEU A 636 -2.20 11.76 47.87
N GLU A 637 -3.45 12.09 47.55
CA GLU A 637 -4.36 11.21 46.80
C GLU A 637 -4.28 11.56 45.31
N ILE A 638 -4.02 10.56 44.48
CA ILE A 638 -4.01 10.69 43.01
C ILE A 638 -5.18 9.91 42.41
N ASP A 639 -5.91 10.58 41.51
CA ASP A 639 -7.12 10.08 40.87
C ASP A 639 -6.83 9.54 39.45
N ALA A 640 -7.58 8.52 39.06
CA ALA A 640 -7.47 7.89 37.74
C ALA A 640 -8.00 8.83 36.65
N GLY A 641 -7.17 9.20 35.68
CA GLY A 641 -7.58 9.99 34.51
C GLY A 641 -7.71 11.51 34.74
N GLU A 642 -7.40 12.01 35.93
CA GLU A 642 -7.34 13.45 36.22
C GLU A 642 -5.91 13.87 36.60
N ILE A 643 -5.49 15.05 36.11
CA ILE A 643 -4.18 15.61 36.46
C ILE A 643 -4.28 16.21 37.86
N THR A 644 -3.51 15.68 38.80
CA THR A 644 -3.41 16.23 40.14
C THR A 644 -2.41 17.40 40.13
N LEU A 645 -2.91 18.62 40.38
CA LEU A 645 -2.09 19.85 40.44
C LEU A 645 -1.53 20.06 41.84
N LEU A 646 -0.27 20.48 41.91
CA LEU A 646 0.47 20.70 43.16
C LEU A 646 1.15 22.07 43.14
N ASP A 647 1.09 22.83 44.23
CA ASP A 647 1.88 24.06 44.41
C ASP A 647 2.48 24.18 45.81
N SER A 648 3.22 25.26 46.05
CA SER A 648 3.89 25.52 47.32
C SER A 648 2.96 25.71 48.53
N ALA A 649 1.63 25.82 48.34
CA ALA A 649 0.66 25.84 49.43
C ALA A 649 0.19 24.42 49.82
N ASN A 650 0.40 23.43 48.95
CA ASN A 650 0.03 22.03 49.22
C ASN A 650 1.07 21.26 50.06
N LEU A 651 2.25 21.83 50.31
CA LEU A 651 3.32 21.23 51.12
C LEU A 651 3.84 22.20 52.20
N PRO A 652 4.47 21.69 53.27
CA PRO A 652 5.22 22.51 54.21
C PRO A 652 6.26 23.41 53.52
N HIS A 653 6.45 24.63 54.06
CA HIS A 653 7.34 25.65 53.50
C HIS A 653 8.78 25.16 53.33
N LEU A 654 9.29 25.26 52.11
CA LEU A 654 10.63 24.84 51.73
C LEU A 654 11.62 26.01 51.89
N ILE A 655 12.34 26.07 53.02
CA ILE A 655 13.25 27.17 53.38
C ILE A 655 14.73 26.74 53.24
N ILE A 656 15.61 27.64 52.79
CA ILE A 656 17.05 27.40 52.60
C ILE A 656 17.87 28.03 53.75
N PRO A 657 18.75 27.28 54.44
CA PRO A 657 19.65 27.82 55.46
C PRO A 657 20.70 28.81 54.91
N GLN A 658 21.03 29.86 55.66
CA GLN A 658 21.99 30.91 55.25
C GLN A 658 23.44 30.42 55.16
N ASP A 659 23.78 29.41 55.96
CA ASP A 659 25.09 28.77 56.06
C ASP A 659 25.18 27.50 55.21
N ALA A 660 24.17 27.24 54.37
CA ALA A 660 24.19 26.05 53.53
C ALA A 660 25.43 26.09 52.64
N ALA A 661 25.68 27.15 51.85
CA ALA A 661 26.81 27.22 50.92
C ALA A 661 27.49 28.59 50.90
N GLU A 662 28.43 28.78 49.98
CA GLU A 662 29.17 30.03 49.78
C GLU A 662 29.17 30.42 48.28
N GLY A 663 28.99 31.69 47.93
CA GLY A 663 28.90 32.11 46.52
C GLY A 663 27.49 31.94 45.93
N VAL A 664 27.33 31.68 44.64
CA VAL A 664 25.99 31.44 44.05
C VAL A 664 25.87 29.97 43.67
N GLU A 665 24.86 29.27 44.19
CA GLU A 665 24.60 27.86 43.90
C GLU A 665 23.46 27.68 42.91
N ARG A 666 23.67 26.78 41.94
CA ARG A 666 22.64 26.32 41.01
C ARG A 666 21.89 25.15 41.64
N CYS A 667 20.59 25.28 41.84
CA CYS A 667 19.74 24.27 42.46
C CYS A 667 18.63 23.76 41.53
N VAL A 668 18.11 22.56 41.80
CA VAL A 668 16.95 21.95 41.11
C VAL A 668 15.99 21.38 42.15
N LEU A 669 14.69 21.38 41.84
CA LEU A 669 13.69 20.65 42.62
C LEU A 669 13.60 19.21 42.10
N GLN A 670 13.55 18.22 43.00
CA GLN A 670 13.28 16.82 42.68
C GLN A 670 11.98 16.40 43.36
N MET A 671 11.08 15.77 42.63
CA MET A 671 9.84 15.18 43.16
C MET A 671 9.88 13.65 43.01
N LYS A 672 9.59 12.93 44.09
CA LYS A 672 9.49 11.46 44.14
C LYS A 672 8.10 11.03 44.63
N LEU A 673 7.52 10.03 43.99
CA LEU A 673 6.24 9.41 44.37
C LEU A 673 6.46 7.96 44.78
N ILE A 674 5.99 7.61 45.96
CA ILE A 674 6.15 6.28 46.57
C ILE A 674 4.77 5.71 46.87
N ASN A 675 4.52 4.46 46.49
CA ASN A 675 3.25 3.78 46.75
C ASN A 675 3.17 3.25 48.21
N GLN A 676 2.03 2.66 48.58
CA GLN A 676 1.80 2.14 49.94
C GLN A 676 2.73 0.97 50.32
N ASP A 677 3.26 0.24 49.34
CA ASP A 677 4.22 -0.85 49.55
C ASP A 677 5.67 -0.36 49.69
N GLY A 678 5.90 0.96 49.68
CA GLY A 678 7.22 1.57 49.75
C GLY A 678 8.01 1.51 48.45
N ILE A 679 7.37 1.13 47.32
CA ILE A 679 7.98 1.05 46.00
C ILE A 679 7.89 2.42 45.34
N GLU A 680 9.03 2.91 44.84
CA GLU A 680 9.09 4.12 44.03
C GLU A 680 8.44 3.87 42.66
N ILE A 681 7.39 4.64 42.36
CA ILE A 681 6.59 4.48 41.14
C ILE A 681 6.82 5.62 40.13
N ALA A 682 7.37 6.76 40.57
CA ALA A 682 7.80 7.86 39.68
C ALA A 682 8.85 8.78 40.34
N GLU A 683 9.79 9.32 39.55
CA GLU A 683 10.75 10.37 39.93
C GLU A 683 10.85 11.43 38.82
N THR A 684 10.92 12.71 39.19
CA THR A 684 11.09 13.82 38.23
C THR A 684 11.93 14.97 38.81
N ARG A 685 12.48 15.84 37.95
CA ARG A 685 13.33 16.98 38.32
C ARG A 685 12.97 18.25 37.55
N SER A 686 13.09 19.41 38.19
CA SER A 686 12.78 20.71 37.60
C SER A 686 13.92 21.29 36.77
N LYS A 687 13.61 22.37 36.02
CA LYS A 687 14.63 23.29 35.52
C LYS A 687 15.41 23.95 36.68
N PRO A 688 16.68 24.32 36.46
CA PRO A 688 17.52 24.91 37.50
C PRO A 688 17.14 26.36 37.85
N PHE A 689 17.43 26.78 39.08
CA PHE A 689 17.33 28.15 39.60
C PHE A 689 18.54 28.47 40.51
N TYR A 690 18.78 29.73 40.85
CA TYR A 690 20.00 30.17 41.55
C TYR A 690 19.74 30.68 42.97
N ILE A 691 20.65 30.36 43.89
CA ILE A 691 20.63 30.81 45.29
C ILE A 691 21.96 31.48 45.67
N GLY A 692 21.94 32.72 46.18
CA GLY A 692 23.15 33.49 46.55
C GLY A 692 23.55 33.44 48.04
N PHE A 693 24.87 33.34 48.29
CA PHE A 693 25.65 33.26 49.54
C PHE A 693 26.98 34.11 49.41
N VAL A 694 27.68 34.52 50.48
CA VAL A 694 28.79 35.54 50.45
C VAL A 694 30.23 34.94 50.72
N ARG A 695 31.35 35.36 50.04
CA ARG A 695 32.74 34.73 50.07
C ARG A 695 34.00 35.64 50.33
N LYS A 696 35.15 35.07 50.82
CA LYS A 696 36.55 35.65 50.94
C LYS A 696 37.68 34.64 50.50
N GLY A 697 38.57 34.90 49.49
CA GLY A 697 39.72 34.02 49.08
C GLY A 697 40.49 34.38 47.75
N PRO A 698 41.61 33.69 47.36
CA PRO A 698 42.43 33.94 46.14
C PRO A 698 41.71 33.63 44.81
N GLN A 699 42.10 34.30 43.70
CA GLN A 699 41.34 34.29 42.43
C GLN A 699 42.19 33.95 41.19
N ILE A 700 41.59 33.22 40.24
CA ILE A 700 42.14 32.91 38.91
C ILE A 700 41.16 33.47 37.86
N ILE A 701 41.70 34.01 36.77
CA ILE A 701 40.95 34.48 35.59
C ILE A 701 41.53 33.77 34.36
N ILE A 702 40.67 33.22 33.51
CA ILE A 702 41.05 32.57 32.24
C ILE A 702 40.27 33.22 31.09
N GLU A 703 40.96 33.60 30.01
CA GLU A 703 40.40 34.26 28.83
C GLU A 703 40.79 33.50 27.55
N PRO A 704 40.05 32.42 27.20
CA PRO A 704 40.32 31.66 25.99
C PRO A 704 39.54 32.20 24.79
N ASN A 705 40.18 32.19 23.62
CA ASN A 705 39.56 32.60 22.36
C ASN A 705 38.77 31.42 21.77
N LEU A 706 37.53 31.26 22.23
CA LEU A 706 36.66 30.13 21.91
C LEU A 706 35.65 30.45 20.79
N LYS A 707 35.47 29.49 19.88
CA LYS A 707 34.30 29.35 19.00
C LYS A 707 33.25 28.46 19.65
N THR A 708 32.02 28.54 19.16
CA THR A 708 30.90 27.74 19.69
C THR A 708 31.05 26.25 19.38
N ASN A 709 31.55 25.91 18.18
CA ASN A 709 31.71 24.55 17.69
C ASN A 709 33.09 24.36 17.07
N TYR A 710 33.72 23.23 17.38
CA TYR A 710 35.02 22.82 16.85
C TYR A 710 34.94 21.43 16.22
N LEU A 711 35.69 21.23 15.14
CA LEU A 711 35.92 19.91 14.55
C LEU A 711 37.25 19.34 15.02
N SER A 712 37.39 18.02 14.95
CA SER A 712 38.66 17.35 15.30
C SER A 712 39.81 17.91 14.46
N GLY A 713 40.91 18.31 15.11
CA GLY A 713 42.13 18.83 14.49
C GLY A 713 42.29 20.36 14.49
N GLU A 714 41.26 21.12 14.89
CA GLU A 714 41.30 22.58 15.02
C GLU A 714 42.07 23.05 16.28
N LEU A 715 42.61 24.28 16.25
CA LEU A 715 43.45 24.85 17.31
C LEU A 715 42.66 25.84 18.20
N ILE A 716 42.88 25.78 19.51
CA ILE A 716 42.35 26.67 20.55
C ILE A 716 43.52 27.35 21.28
N SER A 717 43.38 28.63 21.64
CA SER A 717 44.41 29.40 22.35
C SER A 717 43.79 30.38 23.34
N GLY A 718 44.48 30.72 24.42
CA GLY A 718 43.96 31.61 25.46
C GLY A 718 45.01 32.09 26.46
N THR A 719 44.63 32.97 27.38
CA THR A 719 45.50 33.41 28.48
C THR A 719 44.92 33.14 29.87
N VAL A 720 45.80 33.02 30.88
CA VAL A 720 45.44 32.81 32.29
C VAL A 720 46.18 33.82 33.15
N ILE A 721 45.46 34.46 34.08
CA ILE A 721 45.96 35.44 35.04
C ILE A 721 45.59 35.01 36.47
N VAL A 722 46.56 35.02 37.39
CA VAL A 722 46.36 34.64 38.79
C VAL A 722 46.54 35.85 39.71
N ASN A 723 45.56 36.09 40.58
CA ASN A 723 45.53 37.23 41.50
C ASN A 723 45.37 36.76 42.96
N ASP A 724 46.45 36.90 43.75
CA ASP A 724 46.51 36.47 45.15
C ASP A 724 46.78 37.65 46.10
N ARG A 725 45.76 38.49 46.29
CA ARG A 725 45.87 39.71 47.13
C ARG A 725 46.16 39.41 48.61
N SER A 726 45.83 38.21 49.09
CA SER A 726 46.09 37.74 50.46
C SER A 726 47.45 37.06 50.64
N LYS A 727 48.25 36.88 49.58
CA LYS A 727 49.53 36.13 49.60
C LYS A 727 49.40 34.72 50.20
N SER A 728 48.30 34.06 49.86
CA SER A 728 47.92 32.73 50.37
C SER A 728 48.45 31.57 49.52
N ILE A 729 48.98 31.82 48.32
CA ILE A 729 49.49 30.77 47.41
C ILE A 729 50.96 30.46 47.72
N ASN A 730 51.28 29.18 47.86
CA ASN A 730 52.63 28.71 48.19
C ASN A 730 53.56 28.66 46.96
N LYS A 731 54.85 28.96 47.14
CA LYS A 731 55.86 29.01 46.06
C LYS A 731 56.14 27.68 45.34
N SER A 732 55.73 26.54 45.89
CA SER A 732 55.83 25.25 45.19
C SER A 732 54.52 24.81 44.53
N ALA A 733 53.54 25.72 44.39
CA ALA A 733 52.30 25.45 43.68
C ALA A 733 52.52 25.43 42.16
N ARG A 734 51.65 24.74 41.43
CA ARG A 734 51.67 24.64 39.97
C ARG A 734 50.34 25.04 39.39
N LEU A 735 50.34 25.71 38.24
CA LEU A 735 49.13 26.00 37.48
C LEU A 735 48.95 24.90 36.44
N SER A 736 47.85 24.15 36.51
CA SER A 736 47.48 23.15 35.51
C SER A 736 46.33 23.68 34.66
N ILE A 737 46.43 23.55 33.35
CA ILE A 737 45.38 23.89 32.39
C ILE A 737 44.93 22.60 31.72
N ASN A 738 43.64 22.29 31.79
CA ASN A 738 43.06 21.06 31.29
C ASN A 738 41.77 21.34 30.51
N PHE A 739 41.50 20.56 29.47
CA PHE A 739 40.14 20.43 28.96
C PHE A 739 39.39 19.44 29.84
N VAL A 740 38.23 19.85 30.34
CA VAL A 740 37.36 19.02 31.17
C VAL A 740 36.03 18.90 30.44
N SER A 741 35.69 17.70 29.99
CA SER A 741 34.37 17.45 29.43
C SER A 741 33.30 17.43 30.52
N ASP A 742 32.03 17.58 30.13
CA ASP A 742 30.93 17.56 31.12
C ASP A 742 30.68 16.20 31.76
N SER A 743 31.24 15.13 31.19
CA SER A 743 31.32 13.81 31.83
C SER A 743 32.44 13.68 32.86
N GLY A 744 33.29 14.69 33.00
CA GLY A 744 34.43 14.71 33.89
C GLY A 744 35.73 14.13 33.32
N LYS A 745 35.79 13.85 32.01
CA LYS A 745 37.03 13.41 31.35
C LYS A 745 37.99 14.58 31.24
N ILE A 746 39.19 14.41 31.79
CA ILE A 746 40.23 15.45 31.84
C ILE A 746 41.30 15.15 30.81
N ILE A 747 41.61 16.13 29.96
CA ILE A 747 42.72 16.08 29.00
C ILE A 747 43.68 17.21 29.35
N SER A 748 44.92 16.86 29.69
CA SER A 748 45.93 17.86 30.04
C SER A 748 46.32 18.70 28.83
N ILE A 749 46.28 20.03 29.02
CA ILE A 749 46.72 21.01 28.03
C ILE A 749 48.12 21.50 28.38
N ASP A 750 48.34 21.95 29.63
CA ASP A 750 49.64 22.47 30.08
C ASP A 750 49.81 22.43 31.61
N GLU A 751 51.06 22.47 32.09
CA GLU A 751 51.40 22.53 33.53
C GLU A 751 52.61 23.46 33.79
N ILE A 752 52.39 24.50 34.60
CA ILE A 752 53.30 25.65 34.77
C ILE A 752 53.75 25.79 36.22
N LEU A 753 55.02 26.14 36.45
CA LEU A 753 55.60 26.37 37.78
C LEU A 753 55.25 27.76 38.32
N TYR A 754 55.22 27.90 39.66
CA TYR A 754 54.88 29.13 40.38
C TYR A 754 55.55 30.40 39.84
N GLU A 755 56.83 30.33 39.52
CA GLU A 755 57.63 31.48 39.08
C GLU A 755 57.16 32.05 37.73
N ASP A 756 56.47 31.23 36.92
CA ASP A 756 56.10 31.56 35.55
C ASP A 756 54.62 31.99 35.40
N PHE A 757 53.77 31.79 36.41
CA PHE A 757 52.36 32.21 36.38
C PHE A 757 51.98 33.25 37.44
N ILE A 758 52.80 33.46 38.47
CA ILE A 758 52.46 34.41 39.54
C ILE A 758 52.73 35.85 39.10
N GLY A 759 51.67 36.67 39.02
CA GLY A 759 51.79 38.08 38.63
C GLY A 759 52.15 38.33 37.15
N ILE A 760 52.12 37.29 36.32
CA ILE A 760 52.39 37.33 34.87
C ILE A 760 51.19 36.69 34.16
N GLU A 761 50.84 37.20 32.98
CA GLU A 761 49.81 36.59 32.12
C GLU A 761 50.42 35.45 31.30
N TYR A 762 49.88 34.24 31.44
CA TYR A 762 50.38 33.05 30.76
C TYR A 762 49.50 32.66 29.57
N GLY A 763 50.07 32.47 28.38
CA GLY A 763 49.35 32.08 27.17
C GLY A 763 49.50 30.59 26.81
N PHE A 764 48.41 29.89 26.50
CA PHE A 764 48.39 28.47 26.13
C PHE A 764 47.79 28.22 24.73
N HIS A 765 48.17 27.09 24.11
CA HIS A 765 47.65 26.63 22.82
C HIS A 765 47.35 25.12 22.86
N TRP A 766 46.22 24.70 22.30
CA TRP A 766 45.76 23.30 22.32
C TRP A 766 45.12 22.91 21.00
N ARG A 767 45.55 21.80 20.38
CA ARG A 767 44.93 21.27 19.17
C ARG A 767 43.98 20.14 19.53
N VAL A 768 42.72 20.25 19.12
CA VAL A 768 41.65 19.29 19.46
C VAL A 768 41.98 17.92 18.86
N PRO A 769 42.20 16.87 19.68
CA PRO A 769 42.56 15.55 19.18
C PRO A 769 41.34 14.85 18.54
N GLN A 770 41.58 13.76 17.80
CA GLN A 770 40.49 12.85 17.40
C GLN A 770 39.97 12.12 18.64
N ILE A 771 38.77 12.49 19.08
CA ILE A 771 38.14 11.93 20.27
C ILE A 771 36.92 11.10 19.84
N THR A 772 36.95 9.81 20.12
CA THR A 772 35.76 8.95 20.14
C THR A 772 34.98 9.22 21.42
N PHE A 773 33.82 9.85 21.27
CA PHE A 773 32.97 10.21 22.39
C PHE A 773 32.03 9.05 22.72
N GLU A 774 32.31 8.33 23.81
CA GLU A 774 31.45 7.25 24.30
C GLU A 774 30.17 7.79 24.95
N ASN A 775 30.23 9.02 25.48
CA ASN A 775 29.09 9.74 26.03
C ASN A 775 28.90 11.07 25.27
N GLN A 776 27.66 11.41 24.92
CA GLN A 776 27.35 12.69 24.25
C GLN A 776 27.79 13.91 25.09
N ALA A 777 27.88 13.77 26.42
CA ALA A 777 28.40 14.80 27.30
C ALA A 777 29.91 15.06 27.11
N ASP A 778 30.69 14.09 26.60
CA ASP A 778 32.14 14.26 26.37
C ASP A 778 32.44 15.26 25.25
N ARG A 779 31.44 15.52 24.40
CA ARG A 779 31.51 16.47 23.28
C ARG A 779 31.49 17.91 23.72
N TYR A 780 31.01 18.15 24.94
CA TYR A 780 30.83 19.45 25.50
C TYR A 780 31.80 19.57 26.67
N GLY A 781 32.46 20.71 26.78
CA GLY A 781 33.42 20.89 27.87
C GLY A 781 33.93 22.31 27.97
N ILE A 782 34.80 22.49 28.94
CA ILE A 782 35.40 23.76 29.31
C ILE A 782 36.92 23.59 29.41
N ILE A 783 37.65 24.68 29.24
CA ILE A 783 39.05 24.73 29.64
C ILE A 783 39.10 25.22 31.08
N ARG A 784 39.73 24.44 31.95
CA ARG A 784 39.87 24.74 33.38
C ARG A 784 41.34 24.95 33.74
N ALA A 785 41.60 26.06 34.42
CA ALA A 785 42.89 26.39 35.01
C ALA A 785 42.82 26.24 36.54
N GLU A 786 43.74 25.48 37.13
CA GLU A 786 43.75 25.15 38.56
C GLU A 786 45.15 25.35 39.15
N ILE A 787 45.22 25.94 40.35
CA ILE A 787 46.48 26.04 41.09
C ILE A 787 46.54 24.89 42.09
N MET A 788 47.51 24.01 41.89
CA MET A 788 47.73 22.80 42.65
C MET A 788 48.87 23.00 43.65
N TYR A 789 48.64 22.72 44.93
CA TYR A 789 49.69 22.65 45.95
C TYR A 789 49.57 21.33 46.71
N ARG A 790 50.63 20.51 46.68
CA ARG A 790 50.67 19.18 47.33
C ARG A 790 49.48 18.27 46.96
N GLY A 791 48.97 18.41 45.75
CA GLY A 791 47.84 17.62 45.25
C GLY A 791 46.46 18.20 45.53
N GLU A 792 46.35 19.33 46.23
CA GLU A 792 45.08 20.02 46.46
C GLU A 792 44.92 21.27 45.60
N VAL A 793 43.69 21.50 45.14
CA VAL A 793 43.31 22.69 44.36
C VAL A 793 43.14 23.87 45.31
N VAL A 794 44.01 24.87 45.18
CA VAL A 794 44.00 26.10 45.98
C VAL A 794 43.04 27.14 45.41
N ALA A 795 42.96 27.22 44.08
CA ALA A 795 42.01 28.05 43.35
C ALA A 795 41.81 27.49 41.94
N SER A 796 40.65 27.74 41.33
CA SER A 796 40.32 27.28 39.98
C SER A 796 39.50 28.31 39.22
N ALA A 797 39.68 28.40 37.91
CA ALA A 797 38.78 29.12 36.99
C ALA A 797 38.51 28.28 35.74
N SER A 798 37.37 28.52 35.11
CA SER A 798 36.96 27.79 33.91
C SER A 798 36.46 28.73 32.82
N SER A 799 36.61 28.30 31.58
CA SER A 799 36.10 29.00 30.41
C SER A 799 34.60 28.83 30.22
N ASP A 800 34.06 29.55 29.23
CA ASP A 800 32.78 29.23 28.63
C ASP A 800 32.81 27.85 27.97
N ARG A 801 31.62 27.24 27.90
CA ARG A 801 31.41 25.90 27.36
C ARG A 801 31.37 25.94 25.83
N PHE A 802 32.08 25.00 25.21
CA PHE A 802 32.10 24.84 23.75
C PHE A 802 31.88 23.37 23.37
N THR A 803 31.52 23.15 22.10
CA THR A 803 31.11 21.83 21.60
C THR A 803 32.06 21.30 20.53
N ILE A 804 32.23 19.98 20.50
CA ILE A 804 32.89 19.24 19.44
C ILE A 804 31.83 18.40 18.69
N GLU A 805 31.49 18.77 17.44
CA GLU A 805 30.25 18.32 16.74
C GLU A 805 30.18 16.82 16.32
N TYR A 806 28.94 16.29 16.20
CA TYR A 806 28.49 15.02 15.53
C TYR A 806 27.17 15.24 14.78
N LEU A 807 26.80 14.34 13.84
CA LEU A 807 25.54 14.40 13.07
C LEU A 807 24.54 13.24 13.40
N THR A 808 23.20 13.50 13.43
CA THR A 808 22.09 12.51 13.68
C THR A 808 20.84 12.65 12.73
N ILE A 809 19.93 11.65 12.62
CA ILE A 809 18.96 11.38 11.50
C ILE A 809 17.45 11.60 11.84
N ARG A 810 16.54 11.94 10.87
CA ARG A 810 15.05 12.18 11.00
C ARG A 810 14.19 11.58 9.85
N VAL A 811 12.97 11.04 10.12
CA VAL A 811 12.04 10.32 9.15
C VAL A 811 10.51 10.52 9.48
N ASN A 812 9.55 10.63 8.53
CA ASN A 812 8.08 10.90 8.73
C ASN A 812 7.11 10.32 7.65
N ILE A 813 5.77 10.24 7.88
CA ILE A 813 4.68 9.78 6.96
C ILE A 813 3.89 10.95 6.34
N ASP A 814 3.93 11.11 5.02
CA ASP A 814 3.28 12.21 4.28
C ASP A 814 1.80 11.94 3.89
N SER A 815 1.39 10.70 3.58
CA SER A 815 0.00 10.38 3.17
C SER A 815 -0.40 8.90 3.33
N LEU A 816 -1.72 8.61 3.45
CA LEU A 816 -2.35 7.28 3.61
C LEU A 816 -3.74 7.24 2.90
N ARG A 817 -4.02 6.28 2.01
CA ARG A 817 -5.29 6.18 1.24
C ARG A 817 -5.87 4.75 1.23
N VAL A 818 -7.15 4.58 1.60
CA VAL A 818 -7.92 3.29 1.61
C VAL A 818 -9.42 3.50 1.30
N PRO A 819 -10.18 2.46 0.90
CA PRO A 819 -11.65 2.50 0.76
C PRO A 819 -12.38 2.90 2.06
N GLN A 820 -13.49 3.65 1.94
CA GLN A 820 -14.26 4.19 3.07
C GLN A 820 -15.51 3.38 3.45
N GLN A 821 -15.84 2.33 2.69
CA GLN A 821 -16.96 1.43 3.02
C GLN A 821 -16.52 -0.01 2.82
N SER A 822 -16.93 -0.87 3.73
CA SER A 822 -16.70 -2.29 3.69
C SER A 822 -17.79 -2.98 4.52
N HIS A 823 -17.57 -4.23 4.87
CA HIS A 823 -18.33 -4.91 5.90
C HIS A 823 -17.35 -5.63 6.80
N ILE A 824 -17.86 -6.14 7.91
CA ILE A 824 -17.08 -6.95 8.83
C ILE A 824 -16.61 -8.21 8.09
N GLY A 825 -15.30 -8.45 8.03
CA GLY A 825 -14.66 -9.49 7.21
C GLY A 825 -14.23 -9.04 5.82
N GLY A 826 -14.56 -7.82 5.39
CA GLY A 826 -14.17 -7.27 4.08
C GLY A 826 -12.69 -6.89 4.03
N ARG A 827 -12.03 -7.15 2.90
CA ARG A 827 -10.59 -6.85 2.67
C ARG A 827 -10.38 -5.48 2.05
N ILE A 828 -9.43 -4.71 2.55
CA ILE A 828 -9.08 -3.38 2.01
C ILE A 828 -7.58 -3.24 1.71
N SER A 829 -7.24 -2.61 0.58
CA SER A 829 -5.85 -2.29 0.21
C SER A 829 -5.69 -0.79 0.02
N GLY A 830 -4.47 -0.27 0.14
CA GLY A 830 -4.19 1.15 0.12
C GLY A 830 -2.77 1.54 -0.27
N TRP A 831 -2.49 2.84 -0.20
CA TRP A 831 -1.18 3.42 -0.52
C TRP A 831 -0.74 4.43 0.55
N LEU A 832 0.56 4.50 0.84
CA LEU A 832 1.19 5.39 1.82
C LEU A 832 2.55 5.94 1.35
N ARG A 833 2.94 7.16 1.79
CA ARG A 833 4.22 7.81 1.47
C ARG A 833 5.01 8.25 2.71
N ILE A 834 6.34 8.11 2.70
CA ILE A 834 7.31 8.40 3.79
C ILE A 834 8.46 9.29 3.29
N ARG A 835 9.02 10.16 4.14
CA ARG A 835 10.15 11.08 3.84
C ARG A 835 11.22 11.09 4.95
N ARG A 836 12.51 11.34 4.63
CA ARG A 836 13.64 11.44 5.60
C ARG A 836 14.65 12.53 5.24
N ASN A 837 15.46 12.99 6.21
CA ASN A 837 16.41 14.11 6.04
C ASN A 837 17.80 13.70 5.52
N THR A 838 18.25 12.48 5.77
CA THR A 838 19.51 11.92 5.26
C THR A 838 19.34 10.45 4.89
N GLU A 839 20.21 9.97 4.01
CA GLU A 839 20.23 8.59 3.48
C GLU A 839 21.30 7.74 4.18
N GLN A 840 22.05 8.33 5.12
CA GLN A 840 23.05 7.66 5.94
C GLN A 840 22.47 7.24 7.30
N GLY A 841 22.91 6.10 7.85
CA GLY A 841 22.49 5.45 9.11
C GLY A 841 21.39 4.39 8.95
N ASP A 842 20.91 3.76 10.04
CA ASP A 842 20.07 2.54 10.04
C ASP A 842 18.65 2.69 9.43
N PRO A 843 17.93 1.62 9.07
CA PRO A 843 16.61 1.74 8.42
C PRO A 843 15.49 2.08 9.42
N ALA A 844 14.51 2.90 9.00
CA ALA A 844 13.26 3.14 9.75
C ALA A 844 12.27 2.00 9.49
N PHE A 845 11.13 1.94 10.17
CA PHE A 845 10.13 0.91 10.02
C PHE A 845 8.67 1.43 10.16
N LEU A 846 7.74 0.97 9.33
CA LEU A 846 6.31 1.33 9.28
C LEU A 846 5.41 0.23 9.89
N THR A 847 4.36 0.59 10.62
CA THR A 847 3.33 -0.26 11.24
C THR A 847 1.92 0.19 10.79
N MET A 848 0.93 -0.70 10.67
CA MET A 848 -0.46 -0.39 10.28
C MET A 848 -1.49 -1.17 11.11
N SER A 849 -2.70 -0.64 11.39
CA SER A 849 -3.69 -1.20 12.36
C SER A 849 -5.16 -0.77 12.11
N PHE A 850 -6.19 -1.60 12.29
CA PHE A 850 -7.60 -1.18 12.41
C PHE A 850 -8.00 -0.86 13.85
N VAL A 851 -9.01 -0.03 14.08
CA VAL A 851 -9.53 0.37 15.40
C VAL A 851 -11.03 0.58 15.32
N PHE A 852 -11.83 -0.21 16.02
CA PHE A 852 -13.29 -0.05 16.07
C PHE A 852 -13.72 1.09 17.03
N PRO A 853 -14.96 1.61 16.93
CA PRO A 853 -15.43 2.75 17.74
C PRO A 853 -15.42 2.54 19.26
N ASP A 854 -15.42 1.29 19.70
CA ASP A 854 -15.28 0.88 21.11
C ASP A 854 -13.81 0.86 21.58
N GLY A 855 -12.86 1.16 20.68
CA GLY A 855 -11.43 1.23 20.96
C GLY A 855 -10.66 -0.05 20.61
N GLU A 856 -11.32 -1.08 20.09
CA GLU A 856 -10.69 -2.36 19.75
C GLU A 856 -9.70 -2.21 18.58
N ARG A 857 -8.39 -2.21 18.88
CA ARG A 857 -7.29 -2.04 17.90
C ARG A 857 -6.69 -3.36 17.45
N HIS A 858 -6.54 -3.51 16.13
CA HIS A 858 -6.00 -4.66 15.42
C HIS A 858 -4.82 -4.25 14.53
N VAL A 859 -3.57 -4.38 14.99
CA VAL A 859 -2.37 -4.11 14.17
C VAL A 859 -2.27 -5.13 13.04
N VAL A 860 -2.21 -4.67 11.80
CA VAL A 860 -2.21 -5.49 10.58
C VAL A 860 -0.82 -5.82 10.04
N PHE A 861 0.18 -4.93 10.11
CA PHE A 861 1.58 -5.28 9.80
C PHE A 861 2.59 -4.25 10.32
N ARG A 862 3.88 -4.62 10.37
CA ARG A 862 5.02 -3.81 10.83
C ARG A 862 6.31 -4.18 10.04
N GLN A 863 6.96 -3.28 9.29
CA GLN A 863 8.06 -3.58 8.33
C GLN A 863 9.15 -2.50 8.24
N THR A 864 10.42 -2.84 7.92
CA THR A 864 11.48 -1.85 7.61
C THR A 864 11.19 -1.07 6.32
N VAL A 865 11.61 0.19 6.26
CA VAL A 865 11.47 1.08 5.11
C VAL A 865 12.83 1.52 4.58
N ARG A 866 13.00 1.42 3.26
CA ARG A 866 14.26 1.72 2.55
C ARG A 866 14.79 3.12 2.86
N GLN A 867 16.11 3.26 2.86
CA GLN A 867 16.83 4.45 3.30
C GLN A 867 16.89 5.61 2.31
N ASN A 868 15.80 5.87 1.58
CA ASN A 868 15.73 6.96 0.61
C ASN A 868 15.04 8.19 1.19
N LYS A 869 15.47 9.40 0.79
CA LYS A 869 14.85 10.67 1.22
C LYS A 869 13.34 10.73 0.98
N ASN A 870 12.80 10.03 -0.02
CA ASN A 870 11.35 9.92 -0.27
C ASN A 870 10.99 8.48 -0.70
N LEU A 871 9.99 7.86 -0.08
CA LEU A 871 9.56 6.47 -0.31
C LEU A 871 8.03 6.36 -0.39
N SER A 872 7.48 5.73 -1.43
CA SER A 872 6.04 5.46 -1.58
C SER A 872 5.79 3.94 -1.56
N LEU A 873 4.77 3.49 -0.82
CA LEU A 873 4.48 2.09 -0.49
C LEU A 873 2.99 1.79 -0.68
N SER A 874 2.64 0.78 -1.49
CA SER A 874 1.30 0.17 -1.47
C SER A 874 1.22 -0.87 -0.35
N PHE A 875 0.06 -1.04 0.29
CA PHE A 875 -0.16 -2.03 1.35
C PHE A 875 -1.54 -2.69 1.25
N GLY A 876 -1.69 -3.83 1.92
CA GLY A 876 -2.89 -4.66 1.87
C GLY A 876 -2.82 -5.78 0.84
N PRO A 877 -3.85 -6.65 0.76
CA PRO A 877 -5.16 -6.50 1.41
C PRO A 877 -5.14 -6.79 2.92
N LEU A 878 -5.60 -5.80 3.69
CA LEU A 878 -5.81 -5.81 5.13
C LEU A 878 -7.27 -6.15 5.39
N VAL A 879 -7.56 -7.23 6.11
CA VAL A 879 -8.95 -7.65 6.38
C VAL A 879 -9.49 -6.86 7.57
N ILE A 880 -10.69 -6.27 7.43
CA ILE A 880 -11.40 -5.63 8.54
C ILE A 880 -11.93 -6.73 9.43
N PRO A 881 -11.43 -6.87 10.66
CA PRO A 881 -11.80 -8.01 11.49
C PRO A 881 -13.26 -7.93 11.95
N ALA A 882 -13.78 -9.02 12.49
CA ALA A 882 -15.01 -8.96 13.26
C ALA A 882 -14.70 -8.42 14.66
N PRO A 883 -15.37 -7.35 15.10
CA PRO A 883 -15.17 -6.82 16.42
C PRO A 883 -15.73 -7.80 17.45
N LYS A 884 -14.95 -8.04 18.49
CA LYS A 884 -15.26 -9.03 19.52
C LYS A 884 -16.32 -8.51 20.50
N THR A 885 -16.48 -7.19 20.61
CA THR A 885 -17.32 -6.54 21.63
C THR A 885 -18.56 -5.84 21.10
N SER A 886 -18.66 -5.60 19.79
CA SER A 886 -19.76 -4.85 19.18
C SER A 886 -20.63 -5.78 18.35
N GLU A 887 -21.91 -5.94 18.73
CA GLU A 887 -22.82 -6.88 18.08
C GLU A 887 -23.21 -6.45 16.65
N THR A 888 -23.19 -5.14 16.33
CA THR A 888 -23.44 -4.60 14.98
C THR A 888 -22.78 -3.22 14.74
N PRO A 889 -21.45 -3.12 14.65
CA PRO A 889 -20.79 -1.85 14.43
C PRO A 889 -21.00 -1.35 13.01
N LYS A 890 -21.18 -0.04 12.92
CA LYS A 890 -21.40 0.66 11.65
C LYS A 890 -20.10 1.19 11.04
N THR A 891 -18.97 1.22 11.75
CA THR A 891 -17.68 1.75 11.24
C THR A 891 -16.43 1.11 11.89
N VAL A 892 -15.23 1.30 11.31
CA VAL A 892 -13.88 0.90 11.78
C VAL A 892 -12.78 1.85 11.25
N THR A 893 -11.66 2.07 11.95
CA THR A 893 -10.58 3.04 11.59
C THR A 893 -9.21 2.40 11.35
N LEU A 894 -8.60 2.53 10.18
CA LEU A 894 -7.21 2.13 9.90
C LEU A 894 -6.17 3.19 10.35
N ILE A 895 -5.01 2.82 10.87
CA ILE A 895 -3.96 3.65 11.48
C ILE A 895 -2.56 3.17 11.05
N SER A 896 -1.69 4.03 10.53
CA SER A 896 -0.28 3.76 10.16
C SER A 896 0.73 4.55 11.02
N GLU A 897 1.88 3.97 11.40
CA GLU A 897 2.87 4.50 12.35
C GLU A 897 4.32 4.20 11.89
N LEU A 898 5.29 5.13 11.98
CA LEU A 898 6.66 4.99 11.46
C LEU A 898 7.70 5.22 12.56
N SER A 899 8.72 4.36 12.73
CA SER A 899 9.74 4.39 13.79
C SER A 899 11.18 4.23 13.26
N TYR A 900 12.22 4.71 13.95
CA TYR A 900 13.64 4.62 13.54
C TYR A 900 14.55 4.44 14.76
N ALA A 901 15.50 3.50 14.72
CA ALA A 901 16.25 3.05 15.90
C ALA A 901 15.29 2.87 17.08
N ASP A 902 14.21 2.18 16.75
CA ASP A 902 13.14 1.80 17.63
C ASP A 902 12.23 2.96 18.14
N LYS A 903 12.67 4.22 18.10
CA LYS A 903 11.79 5.34 18.49
C LYS A 903 10.68 5.64 17.46
N LEU A 904 9.41 5.78 17.88
CA LEU A 904 8.31 6.20 17.00
C LEU A 904 8.53 7.64 16.51
N MET A 905 8.49 7.82 15.20
CA MET A 905 8.75 9.07 14.50
C MET A 905 7.48 9.75 13.95
N ASP A 906 6.45 9.02 13.47
CA ASP A 906 5.20 9.63 12.92
C ASP A 906 3.97 8.68 12.86
N ARG A 907 2.72 9.18 12.70
CA ARG A 907 1.42 8.42 12.67
C ARG A 907 0.28 9.06 11.82
N ARG A 908 -0.59 8.27 11.16
CA ARG A 908 -1.80 8.70 10.38
C ARG A 908 -2.98 7.69 10.44
N SER A 909 -4.24 8.08 10.19
CA SER A 909 -5.42 7.18 10.24
C SER A 909 -6.62 7.54 9.31
N VAL A 910 -7.55 6.60 9.04
CA VAL A 910 -8.73 6.71 8.13
C VAL A 910 -9.92 5.82 8.61
N VAL A 911 -11.17 6.32 8.63
CA VAL A 911 -12.41 5.61 9.05
C VAL A 911 -13.15 4.96 7.86
N ILE A 912 -13.86 3.84 8.11
CA ILE A 912 -14.51 2.96 7.12
C ILE A 912 -15.88 2.49 7.64
N ASP A 913 -16.97 2.58 6.85
CA ASP A 913 -18.34 2.22 7.25
C ASP A 913 -18.73 0.74 6.95
N LEU A 914 -19.70 0.16 7.67
CA LEU A 914 -20.11 -1.27 7.74
C LEU A 914 -21.67 -1.44 7.74
N PHE A 915 -22.27 -2.41 6.99
CA PHE A 915 -23.76 -2.54 6.82
C PHE A 915 -24.36 -3.97 7.00
N GLY A 916 -25.57 -4.11 7.63
CA GLY A 916 -26.48 -5.30 7.60
C GLY A 916 -27.81 -5.26 8.45
N GLY A 917 -29.01 -5.52 7.84
CA GLY A 917 -30.36 -5.77 8.47
C GLY A 917 -31.60 -5.39 7.58
N PRO A 918 -32.78 -6.08 7.60
CA PRO A 918 -33.75 -6.14 6.48
C PRO A 918 -34.68 -4.91 6.34
N SER A 919 -34.76 -4.34 5.13
CA SER A 919 -35.69 -3.27 4.76
C SER A 919 -37.12 -3.80 4.61
N VAL A 920 -38.05 -3.29 5.42
CA VAL A 920 -39.48 -3.40 5.12
C VAL A 920 -39.78 -2.45 3.95
N ASP A 921 -40.48 -2.95 2.93
CA ASP A 921 -40.85 -2.24 1.69
C ASP A 921 -41.91 -1.14 1.95
N ILE A 922 -41.58 -0.09 2.70
CA ILE A 922 -42.50 1.01 3.03
C ILE A 922 -42.74 1.90 1.79
N ALA A 923 -41.69 2.13 1.02
CA ALA A 923 -41.70 2.95 -0.18
C ALA A 923 -40.48 2.69 -1.06
N SER A 924 -40.64 2.83 -2.38
CA SER A 924 -39.52 2.90 -3.32
C SER A 924 -39.06 4.34 -3.50
N ILE A 925 -37.75 4.58 -3.51
CA ILE A 925 -37.14 5.90 -3.70
C ILE A 925 -36.20 5.82 -4.90
N ASP A 926 -36.27 6.79 -5.82
CA ASP A 926 -35.36 6.92 -6.96
C ASP A 926 -34.91 8.38 -7.13
N PHE A 927 -33.68 8.63 -7.62
CA PHE A 927 -33.28 9.96 -8.06
C PHE A 927 -33.35 10.10 -9.59
N ILE A 928 -34.27 10.93 -10.06
CA ILE A 928 -34.48 11.22 -11.47
C ILE A 928 -33.72 12.49 -11.84
N GLY A 929 -32.82 12.38 -12.82
CA GLY A 929 -32.03 13.51 -13.33
C GLY A 929 -30.68 13.71 -12.65
N LEU A 930 -30.25 12.82 -11.75
CA LEU A 930 -28.90 12.85 -11.19
C LEU A 930 -27.87 12.32 -12.22
N PRO A 931 -26.89 13.13 -12.66
CA PRO A 931 -25.90 12.68 -13.65
C PRO A 931 -24.90 11.68 -13.07
N ASN A 932 -24.41 10.75 -13.89
CA ASN A 932 -23.35 9.81 -13.49
C ASN A 932 -21.98 10.48 -13.28
N PHE A 933 -21.76 11.66 -13.88
CA PHE A 933 -20.54 12.44 -13.76
C PHE A 933 -20.88 13.91 -13.56
N VAL A 934 -20.19 14.55 -12.63
CA VAL A 934 -20.36 15.97 -12.30
C VAL A 934 -19.01 16.64 -12.12
N LEU A 935 -18.95 17.96 -12.25
CA LEU A 935 -17.77 18.78 -11.99
C LEU A 935 -17.80 19.28 -10.53
N PRO A 936 -16.63 19.50 -9.90
CA PRO A 936 -16.54 20.26 -8.65
C PRO A 936 -17.23 21.62 -8.79
N ASP A 937 -17.93 22.07 -7.75
CA ASP A 937 -18.77 23.29 -7.74
C ASP A 937 -19.97 23.31 -8.70
N GLN A 938 -20.26 22.22 -9.43
CA GLN A 938 -21.44 22.15 -10.30
C GLN A 938 -22.73 22.21 -9.46
N ALA A 939 -23.65 23.10 -9.84
CA ALA A 939 -25.01 23.09 -9.30
C ALA A 939 -25.82 21.97 -9.95
N LEU A 940 -26.46 21.15 -9.12
CA LEU A 940 -27.30 20.04 -9.55
C LEU A 940 -28.74 20.29 -9.12
N LEU A 941 -29.66 19.95 -10.01
CA LEU A 941 -31.09 19.91 -9.74
C LEU A 941 -31.61 18.57 -10.28
N PHE A 942 -32.13 17.75 -9.38
CA PHE A 942 -32.73 16.45 -9.71
C PHE A 942 -33.96 16.25 -8.83
N THR A 943 -34.68 15.15 -9.02
CA THR A 943 -35.92 14.88 -8.31
C THR A 943 -35.85 13.54 -7.60
N ALA A 944 -36.07 13.53 -6.28
CA ALA A 944 -36.34 12.31 -5.54
C ALA A 944 -37.81 11.90 -5.77
N ARG A 945 -38.01 10.78 -6.48
CA ARG A 945 -39.32 10.16 -6.67
C ARG A 945 -39.54 9.16 -5.56
N ILE A 946 -40.65 9.28 -4.83
CA ILE A 946 -41.03 8.37 -3.75
C ILE A 946 -42.39 7.77 -4.07
N LEU A 947 -42.49 6.43 -4.05
CA LEU A 947 -43.73 5.69 -4.23
C LEU A 947 -44.02 4.90 -2.95
N GLY A 948 -45.09 5.24 -2.24
CA GLY A 948 -45.48 4.51 -1.03
C GLY A 948 -46.15 3.18 -1.36
N ASN A 949 -45.93 2.17 -0.53
CA ASN A 949 -46.48 0.82 -0.73
C ASN A 949 -47.71 0.52 0.17
N SER A 950 -48.17 1.49 0.96
CA SER A 950 -49.28 1.32 1.92
C SER A 950 -50.58 1.97 1.43
N GLU A 951 -51.71 1.24 1.58
CA GLU A 951 -53.06 1.77 1.31
C GLU A 951 -53.50 2.87 2.30
N LYS A 952 -52.91 2.90 3.50
CA LYS A 952 -53.12 3.96 4.48
C LYS A 952 -52.08 5.06 4.29
N THR A 953 -52.49 6.31 4.48
CA THR A 953 -51.57 7.45 4.51
C THR A 953 -50.60 7.32 5.68
N ILE A 954 -49.30 7.30 5.40
CA ILE A 954 -48.24 7.26 6.42
C ILE A 954 -47.44 8.56 6.36
N GLU A 955 -47.29 9.24 7.50
CA GLU A 955 -46.41 10.40 7.62
C GLU A 955 -44.97 9.92 7.85
N CYS A 956 -44.06 10.40 7.02
CA CYS A 956 -42.65 10.02 7.05
C CYS A 956 -41.74 11.26 6.97
N ILE A 957 -40.50 11.12 7.43
CA ILE A 957 -39.45 12.11 7.24
C ILE A 957 -38.49 11.58 6.17
N LEU A 958 -38.33 12.32 5.07
CA LEU A 958 -37.31 12.09 4.08
C LEU A 958 -36.08 12.93 4.42
N SER A 959 -34.95 12.26 4.63
CA SER A 959 -33.62 12.85 4.75
C SER A 959 -32.81 12.52 3.50
N ILE A 960 -32.16 13.50 2.88
CA ILE A 960 -31.23 13.27 1.77
C ILE A 960 -29.86 13.79 2.16
N GLU A 961 -28.85 12.95 2.02
CA GLU A 961 -27.47 13.21 2.41
C GLU A 961 -26.52 12.91 1.25
N LEU A 962 -25.47 13.73 1.11
CA LEU A 962 -24.37 13.54 0.18
C LEU A 962 -23.16 13.03 0.96
N GLU A 963 -22.74 11.81 0.69
CA GLU A 963 -21.51 11.23 1.21
C GLU A 963 -20.41 11.38 0.14
N SER A 964 -19.29 11.98 0.50
CA SER A 964 -18.13 12.14 -0.40
C SER A 964 -16.83 12.16 0.39
N VAL A 965 -15.68 12.14 -0.31
CA VAL A 965 -14.38 12.32 0.36
C VAL A 965 -14.26 13.66 1.08
N TYR A 966 -15.11 14.64 0.74
CA TYR A 966 -15.20 15.92 1.41
C TYR A 966 -16.05 15.88 2.68
N GLY A 967 -16.68 14.75 3.00
CA GLY A 967 -17.56 14.53 4.14
C GLY A 967 -19.01 14.24 3.76
N ASN A 968 -19.78 13.95 4.79
CA ASN A 968 -21.23 13.74 4.70
C ASN A 968 -21.94 15.08 4.91
N THR A 969 -22.70 15.49 3.90
CA THR A 969 -23.44 16.76 3.89
C THR A 969 -24.91 16.46 3.78
N LYS A 970 -25.67 16.85 4.79
CA LYS A 970 -27.13 16.75 4.75
C LYS A 970 -27.70 17.81 3.80
N ILE A 971 -28.39 17.36 2.75
CA ILE A 971 -28.95 18.24 1.71
C ILE A 971 -30.33 18.73 2.14
N MET A 972 -31.19 17.84 2.62
CA MET A 972 -32.53 18.22 3.06
C MET A 972 -33.16 17.23 4.03
N ASP A 973 -34.06 17.75 4.87
CA ASP A 973 -35.08 17.00 5.58
C ASP A 973 -36.46 17.51 5.19
N ARG A 974 -37.41 16.62 4.96
CA ARG A 974 -38.78 17.00 4.60
C ARG A 974 -39.79 16.01 5.13
N GLN A 975 -40.88 16.51 5.72
CA GLN A 975 -42.04 15.69 6.02
C GLN A 975 -42.82 15.36 4.74
N VAL A 976 -43.16 14.08 4.58
CA VAL A 976 -43.77 13.52 3.40
C VAL A 976 -44.86 12.53 3.80
N ALA A 977 -46.13 12.89 3.55
CA ALA A 977 -47.25 11.95 3.62
C ALA A 977 -47.25 11.00 2.40
N LEU A 978 -47.21 9.67 2.59
CA LEU A 978 -47.20 8.70 1.49
C LEU A 978 -48.55 8.01 1.33
N THR A 979 -49.00 7.81 0.09
CA THR A 979 -50.20 7.04 -0.28
C THR A 979 -49.91 6.12 -1.47
N SER A 980 -50.54 4.94 -1.54
CA SER A 980 -50.21 3.88 -2.52
C SER A 980 -50.48 4.21 -4.00
N THR A 981 -51.16 5.30 -4.31
CA THR A 981 -51.72 5.54 -5.66
C THR A 981 -51.06 6.66 -6.46
N LYS A 982 -50.19 7.49 -5.85
CA LYS A 982 -49.51 8.58 -6.57
C LYS A 982 -48.04 8.76 -6.13
N PRO A 983 -47.06 8.72 -7.05
CA PRO A 983 -45.67 9.02 -6.73
C PRO A 983 -45.53 10.49 -6.33
N LYS A 984 -44.77 10.75 -5.25
CA LYS A 984 -44.36 12.09 -4.86
C LYS A 984 -43.03 12.44 -5.50
N MET A 985 -43.00 13.59 -6.16
CA MET A 985 -41.82 14.13 -6.84
C MET A 985 -41.28 15.28 -6.01
N ILE A 986 -40.11 15.10 -5.39
CA ILE A 986 -39.49 16.10 -4.52
C ILE A 986 -38.24 16.63 -5.23
N PRO A 987 -38.24 17.90 -5.69
CA PRO A 987 -37.04 18.49 -6.27
C PRO A 987 -35.98 18.66 -5.19
N VAL A 988 -34.75 18.30 -5.54
CA VAL A 988 -33.57 18.38 -4.69
C VAL A 988 -32.51 19.16 -5.45
N SER A 989 -32.01 20.22 -4.82
CA SER A 989 -30.89 20.98 -5.34
C SER A 989 -29.74 20.95 -4.36
N PHE A 990 -28.54 20.73 -4.88
CA PHE A 990 -27.31 20.94 -4.12
C PHE A 990 -26.19 21.31 -5.07
N ARG A 991 -25.08 21.80 -4.50
CA ARG A 991 -23.87 22.08 -5.25
C ARG A 991 -22.75 21.16 -4.81
N VAL A 992 -22.05 20.60 -5.78
CA VAL A 992 -20.98 19.62 -5.53
C VAL A 992 -19.83 20.29 -4.77
N PRO A 993 -19.39 19.76 -3.62
CA PRO A 993 -18.29 20.36 -2.87
C PRO A 993 -16.97 20.36 -3.64
N LEU A 994 -16.22 21.47 -3.57
CA LEU A 994 -14.92 21.60 -4.26
C LEU A 994 -13.91 20.55 -3.81
N GLY A 995 -13.84 20.27 -2.50
CA GLY A 995 -12.92 19.27 -1.98
C GLY A 995 -13.32 17.82 -2.20
N ALA A 996 -14.42 17.57 -2.91
CA ALA A 996 -14.80 16.25 -3.36
C ALA A 996 -14.29 15.94 -4.78
N GLU A 997 -13.35 16.72 -5.34
CA GLU A 997 -12.77 16.45 -6.66
C GLU A 997 -12.19 15.04 -6.77
N MET A 998 -12.17 14.49 -8.00
CA MET A 998 -11.57 13.18 -8.31
C MET A 998 -12.09 12.05 -7.41
N SER A 999 -13.34 12.13 -6.97
CA SER A 999 -13.92 11.17 -6.04
C SER A 999 -15.21 10.57 -6.58
N THR A 1000 -15.68 9.51 -5.91
CA THR A 1000 -17.04 9.01 -6.07
C THR A 1000 -17.84 9.52 -4.87
N ALA A 1001 -19.02 10.06 -5.14
CA ALA A 1001 -19.95 10.50 -4.12
C ALA A 1001 -21.23 9.67 -4.17
N HIS A 1002 -21.84 9.47 -3.01
CA HIS A 1002 -23.08 8.74 -2.83
C HIS A 1002 -24.15 9.72 -2.36
N LEU A 1003 -25.29 9.69 -3.01
CA LEU A 1003 -26.47 10.42 -2.57
C LEU A 1003 -27.41 9.44 -1.91
N THR A 1004 -27.61 9.56 -0.60
CA THR A 1004 -28.42 8.66 0.21
C THR A 1004 -29.72 9.36 0.58
N ALA A 1005 -30.86 8.83 0.15
CA ALA A 1005 -32.18 9.21 0.64
C ALA A 1005 -32.66 8.19 1.65
N THR A 1006 -32.96 8.62 2.86
CA THR A 1006 -33.51 7.81 3.94
C THR A 1006 -34.91 8.31 4.28
N LEU A 1007 -35.88 7.41 4.25
CA LEU A 1007 -37.25 7.67 4.61
C LEU A 1007 -37.55 6.95 5.93
N GLN A 1008 -37.96 7.71 6.94
CA GLN A 1008 -38.30 7.20 8.27
C GLN A 1008 -39.79 7.40 8.56
N CYS A 1009 -40.50 6.32 8.86
CA CYS A 1009 -41.93 6.28 9.12
C CYS A 1009 -42.18 5.56 10.47
N GLY A 1010 -42.21 6.30 11.58
CA GLY A 1010 -42.28 5.70 12.91
C GLY A 1010 -41.03 4.87 13.26
N THR A 1011 -41.20 3.58 13.53
CA THR A 1011 -40.11 2.62 13.81
C THR A 1011 -39.55 1.94 12.55
N GLN A 1012 -40.12 2.22 11.38
CA GLN A 1012 -39.73 1.60 10.12
C GLN A 1012 -38.94 2.62 9.28
N SER A 1013 -37.92 2.16 8.56
CA SER A 1013 -37.13 3.00 7.65
C SER A 1013 -36.77 2.27 6.36
N CYS A 1014 -36.76 2.99 5.24
CA CYS A 1014 -36.16 2.53 3.99
C CYS A 1014 -35.17 3.57 3.47
N SER A 1015 -34.16 3.13 2.72
CA SER A 1015 -33.14 4.02 2.18
C SER A 1015 -32.75 3.63 0.76
N HIS A 1016 -32.41 4.62 -0.06
CA HIS A 1016 -31.90 4.46 -1.41
C HIS A 1016 -30.65 5.30 -1.59
N SER A 1017 -29.56 4.68 -2.04
CA SER A 1017 -28.30 5.38 -2.33
C SER A 1017 -27.97 5.27 -3.81
N GLN A 1018 -27.69 6.41 -4.44
CA GLN A 1018 -27.21 6.48 -5.83
C GLN A 1018 -25.81 7.08 -5.90
N ARG A 1019 -24.89 6.33 -6.50
CA ARG A 1019 -23.51 6.78 -6.73
C ARG A 1019 -23.39 7.66 -7.97
N PHE A 1020 -22.54 8.68 -7.91
CA PHE A 1020 -22.09 9.45 -9.06
C PHE A 1020 -20.62 9.87 -8.90
N LYS A 1021 -19.93 10.15 -10.01
CA LYS A 1021 -18.50 10.49 -10.01
C LYS A 1021 -18.28 12.00 -10.12
N ILE A 1022 -17.34 12.52 -9.34
CA ILE A 1022 -16.90 13.92 -9.39
C ILE A 1022 -15.56 13.96 -10.12
N LYS A 1023 -15.46 14.73 -11.19
CA LYS A 1023 -14.25 14.88 -12.00
C LYS A 1023 -13.17 15.71 -11.29
N ALA A 1024 -11.99 15.82 -11.90
CA ALA A 1024 -10.94 16.73 -11.45
C ALA A 1024 -11.38 18.19 -11.57
N ILE A 1025 -10.82 19.04 -10.73
CA ILE A 1025 -10.73 20.48 -11.01
C ILE A 1025 -9.78 20.64 -12.19
N GLU A 1026 -10.32 21.08 -13.33
CA GLU A 1026 -9.55 21.34 -14.56
C GLU A 1026 -8.92 22.73 -14.53
N THR A 1027 -9.56 23.71 -13.87
CA THR A 1027 -9.10 25.09 -13.73
C THR A 1027 -9.18 25.56 -12.27
N PRO A 1028 -8.14 26.19 -11.70
CA PRO A 1028 -8.16 26.69 -10.32
C PRO A 1028 -9.31 27.65 -10.06
N PHE A 1029 -9.94 27.51 -8.89
CA PHE A 1029 -11.05 28.34 -8.42
C PHE A 1029 -10.58 29.60 -7.70
N PHE A 1030 -9.39 29.58 -7.13
CA PHE A 1030 -8.81 30.70 -6.39
C PHE A 1030 -7.44 31.07 -6.96
N LYS A 1031 -7.13 32.36 -7.05
CA LYS A 1031 -5.78 32.87 -7.34
C LYS A 1031 -5.30 33.70 -6.15
N VAL A 1032 -4.11 33.41 -5.65
CA VAL A 1032 -3.54 34.11 -4.50
C VAL A 1032 -2.25 34.82 -4.89
N HIS A 1033 -2.22 36.13 -4.66
CA HIS A 1033 -1.07 36.99 -4.89
C HIS A 1033 -0.65 37.68 -3.59
N PHE A 1034 0.65 37.70 -3.32
CA PHE A 1034 1.19 38.37 -2.14
C PHE A 1034 1.96 39.65 -2.50
N SER A 1035 1.82 40.66 -1.66
CA SER A 1035 2.73 41.79 -1.58
C SER A 1035 3.18 42.03 -0.13
N ILE A 1036 4.35 42.62 0.04
CA ILE A 1036 4.91 42.95 1.36
C ILE A 1036 5.12 44.45 1.36
N LYS A 1037 4.63 45.15 2.37
CA LYS A 1037 4.71 46.60 2.50
C LYS A 1037 5.44 47.01 3.76
N ASN A 1038 6.11 48.15 3.72
CA ASN A 1038 6.68 48.79 4.90
C ASN A 1038 5.61 49.58 5.69
N GLU A 1039 5.99 50.20 6.80
CA GLU A 1039 5.06 51.00 7.62
C GLU A 1039 4.46 52.22 6.88
N SER A 1040 5.12 52.72 5.82
CA SER A 1040 4.60 53.77 4.95
C SER A 1040 3.69 53.26 3.82
N GLY A 1041 3.45 51.95 3.73
CA GLY A 1041 2.56 51.33 2.74
C GLY A 1041 3.18 51.09 1.36
N GLU A 1042 4.49 51.31 1.21
CA GLU A 1042 5.23 51.07 -0.04
C GLU A 1042 5.65 49.60 -0.15
N GLU A 1043 5.58 49.04 -1.36
CA GLU A 1043 5.92 47.64 -1.61
C GLU A 1043 7.42 47.38 -1.51
N ILE A 1044 7.80 46.35 -0.75
CA ILE A 1044 9.16 45.92 -0.53
C ILE A 1044 9.50 44.82 -1.56
N PRO A 1045 10.52 45.02 -2.40
CA PRO A 1045 10.83 44.10 -3.51
C PRO A 1045 11.49 42.79 -3.07
N GLY A 1046 12.01 42.69 -1.84
CA GLY A 1046 12.54 41.41 -1.33
C GLY A 1046 13.60 41.46 -0.22
N LEU A 1047 13.93 42.61 0.35
CA LEU A 1047 14.87 42.74 1.48
C LEU A 1047 14.23 43.51 2.64
N VAL A 1048 14.25 42.95 3.84
CA VAL A 1048 13.62 43.51 5.05
C VAL A 1048 14.59 43.41 6.23
N ALA A 1049 14.75 44.45 7.03
CA ALA A 1049 15.61 44.36 8.22
C ALA A 1049 14.97 43.47 9.31
N ARG A 1050 15.79 42.82 10.16
CA ARG A 1050 15.31 42.10 11.36
C ARG A 1050 14.63 43.05 12.35
N LEU A 1051 13.70 42.53 13.16
CA LEU A 1051 12.92 43.32 14.12
C LEU A 1051 12.17 44.52 13.51
N THR A 1052 11.79 44.41 12.24
CA THR A 1052 11.05 45.44 11.49
C THR A 1052 9.62 44.97 11.26
N PRO A 1053 8.61 45.77 11.62
CA PRO A 1053 7.23 45.47 11.28
C PRO A 1053 7.01 45.61 9.78
N VAL A 1054 6.47 44.56 9.16
CA VAL A 1054 6.04 44.55 7.76
C VAL A 1054 4.56 44.20 7.67
N GLU A 1055 3.93 44.70 6.62
CA GLU A 1055 2.55 44.42 6.30
C GLU A 1055 2.49 43.44 5.11
N ILE A 1056 2.05 42.21 5.37
CA ILE A 1056 1.86 41.19 4.33
C ILE A 1056 0.43 41.31 3.83
N VAL A 1057 0.28 41.61 2.54
CA VAL A 1057 -1.01 41.69 1.87
C VAL A 1057 -1.20 40.46 0.99
N ALA A 1058 -2.27 39.70 1.22
CA ALA A 1058 -2.70 38.58 0.38
C ALA A 1058 -3.99 38.94 -0.36
N ASN A 1059 -3.91 38.99 -1.69
CA ASN A 1059 -5.05 39.19 -2.57
C ASN A 1059 -5.52 37.83 -3.08
N VAL A 1060 -6.73 37.43 -2.68
CA VAL A 1060 -7.38 36.19 -3.08
C VAL A 1060 -8.52 36.53 -4.04
N GLU A 1061 -8.38 36.13 -5.30
CA GLU A 1061 -9.43 36.23 -6.32
C GLU A 1061 -10.12 34.86 -6.46
N SER A 1062 -11.43 34.80 -6.27
CA SER A 1062 -12.25 33.63 -6.60
C SER A 1062 -12.85 33.75 -8.00
N ILE A 1063 -13.04 32.64 -8.70
CA ILE A 1063 -13.77 32.63 -9.98
C ILE A 1063 -15.28 32.84 -9.79
N ARG A 1064 -15.80 32.68 -8.55
CA ARG A 1064 -17.23 32.82 -8.24
C ARG A 1064 -17.46 33.66 -6.99
N GLU A 1065 -18.45 34.54 -7.05
CA GLU A 1065 -18.96 35.28 -5.90
C GLU A 1065 -19.88 34.41 -5.02
N GLY A 1066 -20.01 34.74 -3.73
CA GLY A 1066 -20.92 34.05 -2.81
C GLY A 1066 -20.41 32.69 -2.32
N MET A 1067 -19.10 32.46 -2.31
CA MET A 1067 -18.52 31.29 -1.62
C MET A 1067 -18.33 31.62 -0.14
N GLU A 1068 -19.04 30.91 0.74
CA GLU A 1068 -19.04 31.18 2.17
C GLU A 1068 -18.10 30.23 2.94
N LYS A 1069 -17.79 30.63 4.18
CA LYS A 1069 -17.00 29.86 5.16
C LYS A 1069 -15.60 29.47 4.67
N LEU A 1070 -15.00 30.36 3.90
CA LEU A 1070 -13.64 30.23 3.42
C LEU A 1070 -12.66 30.77 4.48
N MET A 1071 -11.59 30.03 4.72
CA MET A 1071 -10.51 30.42 5.63
C MET A 1071 -9.18 30.33 4.88
N LEU A 1072 -8.49 31.47 4.76
CA LEU A 1072 -7.12 31.55 4.26
C LEU A 1072 -6.15 31.20 5.40
N THR A 1073 -5.33 30.19 5.18
CA THR A 1073 -4.17 29.88 6.01
C THR A 1073 -2.93 30.47 5.35
N LEU A 1074 -2.49 31.64 5.81
CA LEU A 1074 -1.27 32.30 5.32
C LEU A 1074 -0.08 31.86 6.18
N ARG A 1075 0.96 31.35 5.53
CA ARG A 1075 2.17 30.87 6.20
C ARG A 1075 3.39 31.67 5.78
N VAL A 1076 4.19 32.04 6.77
CA VAL A 1076 5.54 32.58 6.59
C VAL A 1076 6.52 31.45 6.88
N VAL A 1077 7.30 31.05 5.87
CA VAL A 1077 8.10 29.83 5.91
C VAL A 1077 9.58 30.17 5.70
N SER A 1078 10.46 29.61 6.52
CA SER A 1078 11.92 29.71 6.36
C SER A 1078 12.55 28.33 6.37
N LYS A 1079 13.47 28.04 5.43
CA LYS A 1079 14.19 26.75 5.35
C LYS A 1079 13.29 25.50 5.50
N ARG A 1080 12.02 25.59 5.07
CA ARG A 1080 10.94 24.58 5.17
C ARG A 1080 10.28 24.41 6.54
N GLU A 1081 10.53 25.30 7.48
CA GLU A 1081 9.84 25.40 8.77
C GLU A 1081 8.84 26.56 8.73
N ILE A 1082 7.63 26.32 9.24
CA ILE A 1082 6.60 27.36 9.38
C ILE A 1082 7.02 28.24 10.55
N VAL A 1083 7.43 29.47 10.25
CA VAL A 1083 7.87 30.46 11.24
C VAL A 1083 6.66 31.15 11.87
N LYS A 1084 5.64 31.41 11.05
CA LYS A 1084 4.37 31.97 11.50
C LYS A 1084 3.24 31.51 10.61
N GLU A 1085 2.08 31.30 11.21
CA GLU A 1085 0.85 30.95 10.50
C GLU A 1085 -0.27 31.91 10.97
N TYR A 1086 -1.11 32.30 10.02
CA TYR A 1086 -2.28 33.14 10.23
C TYR A 1086 -3.50 32.47 9.61
N LEU A 1087 -4.56 32.33 10.39
CA LEU A 1087 -5.85 31.80 9.94
C LEU A 1087 -6.84 32.97 9.84
N ILE A 1088 -7.33 33.21 8.63
CA ILE A 1088 -8.05 34.45 8.32
C ILE A 1088 -9.33 34.12 7.56
N PRO A 1089 -10.50 34.54 8.05
CA PRO A 1089 -11.74 34.37 7.31
C PRO A 1089 -11.73 35.23 6.05
N LEU A 1090 -12.11 34.63 4.92
CA LEU A 1090 -12.36 35.33 3.67
C LEU A 1090 -13.84 35.73 3.62
N SER A 1091 -14.11 36.93 3.11
CA SER A 1091 -15.48 37.36 2.82
C SER A 1091 -16.02 36.59 1.61
N SER A 1092 -17.34 36.60 1.44
CA SER A 1092 -18.03 36.01 0.28
C SER A 1092 -17.83 36.79 -1.02
N GLU A 1093 -17.10 37.90 -0.99
CA GLU A 1093 -16.79 38.71 -2.16
C GLU A 1093 -15.84 37.96 -3.10
N LYS A 1094 -15.93 38.29 -4.39
CA LYS A 1094 -15.07 37.68 -5.42
C LYS A 1094 -13.58 37.99 -5.18
N ASN A 1095 -13.26 39.20 -4.72
CA ASN A 1095 -11.90 39.64 -4.48
C ASN A 1095 -11.73 39.97 -3.00
N ASN A 1096 -10.82 39.28 -2.34
CA ASN A 1096 -10.49 39.51 -0.95
C ASN A 1096 -9.07 40.06 -0.84
N SER A 1097 -8.89 41.22 -0.21
CA SER A 1097 -7.57 41.76 0.12
C SER A 1097 -7.38 41.74 1.62
N ILE A 1098 -6.48 40.86 2.08
CA ILE A 1098 -6.20 40.67 3.49
C ILE A 1098 -4.85 41.27 3.81
N SER A 1099 -4.79 42.04 4.89
CA SER A 1099 -3.54 42.62 5.37
C SER A 1099 -3.20 42.13 6.78
N ILE A 1100 -1.95 41.73 6.99
CA ILE A 1100 -1.45 41.21 8.25
C ILE A 1100 -0.16 41.90 8.63
N LYS A 1101 -0.08 42.40 9.85
CA LYS A 1101 1.17 42.91 10.41
C LYS A 1101 1.99 41.76 10.97
N TRP A 1102 3.24 41.65 10.52
CA TRP A 1102 4.19 40.68 11.01
C TRP A 1102 5.49 41.38 11.38
N LEU A 1103 5.97 41.14 12.60
CA LEU A 1103 7.28 41.60 13.03
C LEU A 1103 8.33 40.58 12.59
N THR A 1104 9.30 41.02 11.79
CA THR A 1104 10.38 40.13 11.36
C THR A 1104 11.19 39.63 12.57
N PRO A 1105 11.57 38.34 12.61
CA PRO A 1105 12.23 37.75 13.77
C PRO A 1105 13.64 38.31 13.98
N PRO A 1106 14.17 38.29 15.22
CA PRO A 1106 15.57 38.56 15.49
C PRO A 1106 16.41 37.41 14.93
N ILE A 1107 16.92 37.59 13.71
CA ILE A 1107 17.85 36.64 13.09
C ILE A 1107 19.29 37.11 13.29
N ASP A 1108 20.19 36.14 13.47
CA ASP A 1108 21.63 36.39 13.58
C ASP A 1108 22.35 36.28 12.24
N VAL A 1109 21.68 35.70 11.23
CA VAL A 1109 22.21 35.49 9.88
C VAL A 1109 21.11 35.80 8.86
N VAL A 1110 21.46 36.50 7.78
CA VAL A 1110 20.58 36.80 6.64
C VAL A 1110 19.86 35.52 6.19
N THR A 1111 18.52 35.55 6.24
CA THR A 1111 17.69 34.36 6.08
C THR A 1111 16.57 34.62 5.08
N GLY A 1112 16.41 33.70 4.12
CA GLY A 1112 15.31 33.72 3.16
C GLY A 1112 14.00 33.20 3.75
N TYR A 1113 12.92 33.89 3.42
CA TYR A 1113 11.54 33.57 3.76
C TYR A 1113 10.69 33.52 2.49
N TYR A 1114 9.63 32.72 2.50
CA TYR A 1114 8.62 32.78 1.47
C TYR A 1114 7.22 32.70 2.07
N LEU A 1115 6.28 33.33 1.37
CA LEU A 1115 4.86 33.32 1.70
C LEU A 1115 4.18 32.18 0.94
N ASP A 1116 3.38 31.41 1.67
CA ASP A 1116 2.54 30.35 1.14
C ASP A 1116 1.11 30.56 1.64
N ALA A 1117 0.13 30.06 0.89
CA ALA A 1117 -1.27 30.13 1.27
C ALA A 1117 -1.99 28.83 0.95
N GLU A 1118 -2.91 28.50 1.82
CA GLU A 1118 -3.86 27.40 1.68
C GLU A 1118 -5.27 27.94 1.96
N ILE A 1119 -6.27 27.47 1.22
CA ILE A 1119 -7.67 27.83 1.48
C ILE A 1119 -8.39 26.60 1.98
N SER A 1120 -9.12 26.75 3.08
CA SER A 1120 -10.05 25.76 3.59
C SER A 1120 -11.48 26.28 3.50
N GLN A 1121 -12.43 25.38 3.36
CA GLN A 1121 -13.87 25.68 3.39
C GLN A 1121 -14.51 24.76 4.42
N ASP A 1122 -15.40 25.27 5.28
CA ASP A 1122 -15.99 24.48 6.38
C ASP A 1122 -14.92 23.74 7.24
N SER A 1123 -13.82 24.42 7.55
CA SER A 1123 -12.68 23.86 8.31
C SER A 1123 -11.98 22.65 7.66
N ARG A 1124 -12.21 22.40 6.37
CA ARG A 1124 -11.55 21.35 5.58
C ARG A 1124 -10.71 21.96 4.48
N LEU A 1125 -9.47 21.51 4.34
CA LEU A 1125 -8.55 22.02 3.34
C LEU A 1125 -9.06 21.71 1.93
N LEU A 1126 -9.07 22.72 1.05
CA LEU A 1126 -9.39 22.50 -0.36
C LEU A 1126 -8.21 21.81 -1.08
N PRO A 1127 -8.47 21.04 -2.15
CA PRO A 1127 -7.42 20.39 -2.92
C PRO A 1127 -6.47 21.41 -3.56
N ASN A 1128 -5.20 21.06 -3.73
CA ASN A 1128 -4.21 21.95 -4.35
C ASN A 1128 -4.60 22.41 -5.77
N ARG A 1129 -5.39 21.64 -6.51
CA ARG A 1129 -5.89 22.03 -7.85
C ARG A 1129 -6.93 23.14 -7.79
N ALA A 1130 -7.53 23.38 -6.63
CA ALA A 1130 -8.52 24.43 -6.43
C ALA A 1130 -7.89 25.82 -6.39
N PHE A 1131 -6.58 25.96 -6.23
CA PHE A 1131 -5.93 27.26 -6.11
C PHE A 1131 -4.63 27.36 -6.89
N ASP A 1132 -4.37 28.57 -7.38
CA ASP A 1132 -3.14 28.99 -8.03
C ASP A 1132 -2.44 30.00 -7.13
N VAL A 1133 -1.36 29.59 -6.47
CA VAL A 1133 -0.64 30.39 -5.47
C VAL A 1133 0.76 30.68 -6.00
N ILE A 1134 1.02 31.96 -6.28
CA ILE A 1134 2.36 32.42 -6.65
C ILE A 1134 3.12 32.76 -5.37
N ARG A 1135 4.02 31.86 -4.94
CA ARG A 1135 4.85 32.08 -3.74
C ARG A 1135 5.73 33.32 -3.90
N LYS A 1136 5.69 34.22 -2.93
CA LYS A 1136 6.54 35.42 -2.87
C LYS A 1136 7.70 35.16 -1.91
N GLN A 1137 8.93 35.28 -2.40
CA GLN A 1137 10.14 35.16 -1.60
C GLN A 1137 10.67 36.55 -1.19
N PHE A 1138 11.18 36.66 0.03
CA PHE A 1138 11.87 37.84 0.53
C PHE A 1138 12.93 37.42 1.55
N THR A 1139 13.89 38.29 1.82
CA THR A 1139 15.05 38.01 2.66
C THR A 1139 15.05 38.97 3.83
N ILE A 1140 15.23 38.43 5.02
CA ILE A 1140 15.41 39.23 6.22
C ILE A 1140 16.92 39.30 6.50
N TYR A 1141 17.45 40.49 6.80
CA TYR A 1141 18.86 40.72 7.08
C TYR A 1141 19.12 41.34 8.45
#